data_AF-A0A7W0D9U5-F1
#
_entry.id   AF-A0A7W0D9U5-F1
#
_cell.length_a   1.000
_cell.length_b   1.000
_cell.length_c   1.000
_cell.angle_alpha   90.00
_cell.angle_beta   90.00
_cell.angle_gamma   90.00
#
_symmetry.space_group_name_H-M   'P 1'
#
loop_
_entity.id
_entity.type
_entity.pdbx_description
1 polymer ?
#
loop_
_entity_poly.entity_id
_entity_poly.type
_entity_poly.pdbx_seq_one_letter_code
_entity_poly.pdbx_strand_id
1 'polypeptide(L)'
;MLRIKKIKVKNFRKFHNTDLQMDATLTAIAGSNNAGKTSIVELMSSIFTPGKSLSVEDISYSARKDDIQRIQSIFNDESISDDEKLERLLEVYSFLNKITVLVSIEYDDDDNLHLFSDYLSDYDPQKKNYYFIIEFEYKIAKLKEIQDVIIKNKNVEELFSSLESIIYYCDENGEDRIKIKNKDVFYNLFNFHCVYALRRLSDTSEEKQSFLSKRLLKTVENNERWSNGLDKLVEDINELLIEKDLSSQMDALTIDTIKQTLFEFSKTNGGNTGKLGIDFRLENQDIHKVILEFSKIYFEQDGGGKIKEQKQGLGYSNLIYLLLETQIFKDKMDSAKVNLLVFEEPEAHLHPQMENIFIQYLNRINGSEESKEANHLTALTAISSSYNLISSYNFDVYNEVATASSMEEVNKEKPQLFQLFITTHSSEMAKLIKLSRVRVIRPQSHIESSVFDLEQFLIGLEPDEVQFYNKFFQFNMIEMIFADKVILFEGDAERLLIKYLVATDKNYRSLASQYISYIQVGGAYAHNYLKIIKYLKIKTLLLSDLDYEYEDDDLKKEALSLIGEVHLREVSNQTIITITGHKIVKDIYNFQISKKGVFDANNLICLKFQTFKDGYARTLEDAILVNLFDKRTVFTKVTREEMNSLIQTNKLCLAGSKGSITSIRDRIAKLSKKTDFMYSLLENERLSKAIPKYIEEGLIWLQA
;
A
#
# COMPACT_ATOMS: atom_id res chain seq x y z
N MET A 1 8.29 10.98 23.43
CA MET A 1 7.52 9.74 23.21
C MET A 1 8.46 8.68 22.68
N LEU A 2 8.63 7.60 23.46
CA LEU A 2 9.33 6.38 23.05
C LEU A 2 8.76 5.85 21.73
N ARG A 3 9.59 5.79 20.70
CA ARG A 3 9.14 5.47 19.34
C ARG A 3 10.21 4.75 18.54
N ILE A 4 9.81 3.85 17.65
CA ILE A 4 10.70 3.33 16.61
C ILE A 4 10.95 4.45 15.60
N LYS A 5 12.21 4.83 15.44
CA LYS A 5 12.63 5.84 14.47
C LYS A 5 12.96 5.22 13.12
N LYS A 6 13.61 4.06 13.13
CA LYS A 6 14.13 3.40 11.94
C LYS A 6 14.15 1.89 12.10
N ILE A 7 13.86 1.20 11.01
CA ILE A 7 14.04 -0.24 10.84
C ILE A 7 14.90 -0.46 9.61
N LYS A 8 16.10 -1.03 9.77
CA LYS A 8 16.92 -1.50 8.63
C LYS A 8 16.73 -2.98 8.46
N VAL A 9 16.46 -3.42 7.25
CA VAL A 9 16.18 -4.82 6.90
C VAL A 9 17.18 -5.29 5.86
N LYS A 10 17.78 -6.46 6.11
CA LYS A 10 18.70 -7.12 5.18
C LYS A 10 18.26 -8.56 4.91
N ASN A 11 18.38 -8.99 3.65
CA ASN A 11 18.13 -10.35 3.17
C ASN A 11 16.72 -10.93 3.44
N PHE A 12 15.68 -10.08 3.47
CA PHE A 12 14.31 -10.52 3.74
C PHE A 12 13.43 -10.42 2.49
N ARG A 13 13.02 -11.56 1.92
CA ARG A 13 12.19 -11.67 0.72
C ARG A 13 12.71 -10.78 -0.42
N LYS A 14 11.97 -9.74 -0.81
CA LYS A 14 12.38 -8.78 -1.85
C LYS A 14 13.26 -7.65 -1.33
N PHE A 15 13.46 -7.53 -0.03
CA PHE A 15 14.27 -6.48 0.59
C PHE A 15 15.69 -6.99 0.84
N HIS A 16 16.59 -6.70 -0.08
CA HIS A 16 18.00 -7.11 0.05
C HIS A 16 18.72 -6.27 1.10
N ASN A 17 18.61 -4.95 1.02
CA ASN A 17 19.07 -3.99 2.02
C ASN A 17 18.19 -2.75 1.95
N THR A 18 17.42 -2.45 2.99
CA THR A 18 16.40 -1.42 2.94
C THR A 18 16.24 -0.74 4.29
N ASP A 19 16.21 0.58 4.23
CA ASP A 19 15.97 1.44 5.39
C ASP A 19 14.52 1.93 5.37
N LEU A 20 13.80 1.66 6.44
CA LEU A 20 12.45 2.17 6.67
C LEU A 20 12.49 3.18 7.82
N GLN A 21 12.38 4.47 7.49
CA GLN A 21 12.18 5.52 8.48
C GLN A 21 10.70 5.57 8.89
N MET A 22 10.47 5.83 10.17
CA MET A 22 9.13 5.90 10.75
C MET A 22 8.85 7.31 11.26
N ASP A 23 7.69 7.83 10.91
CA ASP A 23 7.16 9.07 11.47
C ASP A 23 6.75 8.88 12.94
N ALA A 24 6.82 9.97 13.70
CA ALA A 24 6.45 10.00 15.11
C ALA A 24 4.98 9.65 15.38
N THR A 25 4.11 9.89 14.39
CA THR A 25 2.66 9.78 14.52
C THR A 25 2.09 8.72 13.57
N LEU A 26 2.23 8.92 12.25
CA LEU A 26 1.63 8.04 11.25
C LEU A 26 2.62 7.81 10.12
N THR A 27 2.96 6.56 9.88
CA THR A 27 3.74 6.11 8.72
C THR A 27 2.82 5.34 7.77
N ALA A 28 2.66 5.83 6.55
CA ALA A 28 1.90 5.16 5.51
C ALA A 28 2.82 4.52 4.48
N ILE A 29 2.62 3.23 4.22
CA ILE A 29 3.30 2.49 3.17
C ILE A 29 2.36 2.38 1.97
N ALA A 30 2.77 2.98 0.86
CA ALA A 30 2.07 2.90 -0.42
C ALA A 30 2.94 2.22 -1.48
N GLY A 31 2.35 1.77 -2.57
CA GLY A 31 3.10 1.14 -3.67
C GLY A 31 2.25 0.16 -4.47
N SER A 32 2.79 -0.36 -5.57
CA SER A 32 2.08 -1.29 -6.44
C SER A 32 1.78 -2.65 -5.78
N ASN A 33 0.99 -3.47 -6.47
CA ASN A 33 0.73 -4.84 -6.06
C ASN A 33 2.04 -5.66 -6.06
N ASN A 34 2.17 -6.58 -5.11
CA ASN A 34 3.37 -7.42 -4.95
C ASN A 34 4.69 -6.66 -4.71
N ALA A 35 4.63 -5.38 -4.34
CA ALA A 35 5.81 -4.58 -4.00
C ALA A 35 6.48 -5.03 -2.69
N GLY A 36 5.73 -5.68 -1.78
CA GLY A 36 6.26 -6.18 -0.50
C GLY A 36 5.64 -5.53 0.75
N LYS A 37 4.52 -4.81 0.63
CA LYS A 37 3.86 -4.11 1.75
C LYS A 37 3.44 -5.07 2.89
N THR A 38 2.68 -6.11 2.58
CA THR A 38 2.35 -7.21 3.53
C THR A 38 3.58 -7.84 4.13
N SER A 39 4.67 -7.98 3.35
CA SER A 39 5.90 -8.58 3.87
C SER A 39 6.53 -7.76 4.99
N ILE A 40 6.48 -6.42 4.91
CA ILE A 40 6.96 -5.56 6.02
C ILE A 40 6.08 -5.73 7.26
N VAL A 41 4.75 -5.82 7.10
CA VAL A 41 3.83 -6.04 8.22
C VAL A 41 4.07 -7.39 8.90
N GLU A 42 4.28 -8.44 8.10
CA GLU A 42 4.64 -9.78 8.60
C GLU A 42 6.01 -9.78 9.29
N LEU A 43 6.99 -9.04 8.77
CA LEU A 43 8.30 -8.88 9.41
C LEU A 43 8.16 -8.23 10.79
N MET A 44 7.46 -7.09 10.88
CA MET A 44 7.19 -6.41 12.16
C MET A 44 6.49 -7.34 13.14
N SER A 45 5.51 -8.10 12.65
CA SER A 45 4.80 -9.08 13.46
C SER A 45 5.71 -10.18 14.01
N SER A 46 6.64 -10.69 13.20
CA SER A 46 7.62 -11.70 13.61
C SER A 46 8.68 -11.16 14.57
N ILE A 47 8.96 -9.86 14.53
CA ILE A 47 9.94 -9.21 15.42
C ILE A 47 9.33 -8.81 16.75
N PHE A 48 8.12 -8.27 16.77
CA PHE A 48 7.53 -7.68 17.98
C PHE A 48 6.49 -8.57 18.67
N THR A 49 6.08 -9.70 18.07
CA THR A 49 5.13 -10.64 18.69
C THR A 49 5.82 -11.95 19.10
N PRO A 50 5.67 -12.40 20.36
CA PRO A 50 6.20 -13.69 20.78
C PRO A 50 5.53 -14.85 20.03
N GLY A 51 6.31 -15.87 19.69
CA GLY A 51 5.82 -17.10 19.03
C GLY A 51 5.65 -17.02 17.51
N LYS A 52 5.79 -15.84 16.89
CA LYS A 52 5.86 -15.73 15.42
C LYS A 52 7.31 -15.93 14.96
N SER A 53 7.51 -16.76 13.93
CA SER A 53 8.82 -17.08 13.37
C SER A 53 8.84 -16.93 11.87
N LEU A 54 10.01 -16.59 11.33
CA LEU A 54 10.25 -16.61 9.88
C LEU A 54 10.72 -18.00 9.44
N SER A 55 10.43 -18.31 8.19
CA SER A 55 10.86 -19.52 7.50
C SER A 55 12.08 -19.25 6.62
N VAL A 56 12.73 -20.32 6.17
CA VAL A 56 13.87 -20.22 5.24
C VAL A 56 13.45 -19.67 3.88
N GLU A 57 12.17 -19.79 3.52
CA GLU A 57 11.61 -19.18 2.31
C GLU A 57 11.52 -17.65 2.40
N ASP A 58 11.62 -17.09 3.61
CA ASP A 58 11.63 -15.65 3.83
C ASP A 58 13.02 -15.02 3.61
N ILE A 59 14.08 -15.82 3.47
CA ILE A 59 15.39 -15.32 3.06
C ILE A 59 15.30 -14.85 1.60
N SER A 60 15.96 -13.73 1.28
CA SER A 60 15.96 -13.21 -0.08
C SER A 60 16.45 -14.24 -1.09
N TYR A 61 15.82 -14.27 -2.27
CA TYR A 61 16.09 -15.31 -3.26
C TYR A 61 17.58 -15.39 -3.66
N SER A 62 18.25 -14.25 -3.79
CA SER A 62 19.69 -14.19 -4.10
C SER A 62 20.53 -14.81 -2.99
N ALA A 63 20.30 -14.40 -1.74
CA ALA A 63 21.02 -14.93 -0.59
C ALA A 63 20.81 -16.45 -0.43
N ARG A 64 19.56 -16.90 -0.53
CA ARG A 64 19.22 -18.33 -0.44
C ARG A 64 19.86 -19.16 -1.55
N LYS A 65 19.92 -18.62 -2.77
CA LYS A 65 20.57 -19.29 -3.90
C LYS A 65 22.06 -19.48 -3.65
N ASP A 66 22.74 -18.44 -3.15
CA ASP A 66 24.17 -18.50 -2.82
C ASP A 66 24.42 -19.51 -1.68
N ASP A 67 23.55 -19.54 -0.67
CA ASP A 67 23.61 -20.50 0.44
C ASP A 67 23.47 -21.95 -0.04
N ILE A 68 22.45 -22.24 -0.85
CA ILE A 68 22.22 -23.58 -1.41
C ILE A 68 23.43 -24.03 -2.25
N GLN A 69 24.00 -23.14 -3.06
CA GLN A 69 25.19 -23.46 -3.86
C GLN A 69 26.39 -23.81 -2.98
N ARG A 70 26.63 -23.06 -1.90
CA ARG A 70 27.71 -23.36 -0.94
C ARG A 70 27.50 -24.73 -0.28
N ILE A 71 26.30 -25.00 0.21
CA ILE A 71 25.97 -26.27 0.87
C ILE A 71 26.15 -27.44 -0.10
N GLN A 72 25.58 -27.33 -1.31
CA GLN A 72 25.68 -28.38 -2.33
C GLN A 72 27.12 -28.60 -2.79
N SER A 73 27.95 -27.54 -2.87
CA SER A 73 29.35 -27.68 -3.26
C SER A 73 30.15 -28.55 -2.28
N ILE A 74 29.83 -28.48 -0.98
CA ILE A 74 30.47 -29.30 0.06
C ILE A 74 29.92 -30.72 0.06
N PHE A 75 28.59 -30.86 -0.08
CA PHE A 75 27.94 -32.16 -0.07
C PHE A 75 28.36 -33.03 -1.28
N ASN A 76 28.44 -32.42 -2.47
CA ASN A 76 28.76 -33.11 -3.74
C ASN A 76 30.26 -33.24 -4.02
N ASP A 77 31.13 -32.72 -3.15
CA ASP A 77 32.57 -32.87 -3.33
C ASP A 77 32.99 -34.31 -3.02
N GLU A 78 33.30 -35.08 -4.07
CA GLU A 78 33.77 -36.48 -3.95
C GLU A 78 35.23 -36.58 -3.51
N SER A 79 35.96 -35.46 -3.45
CA SER A 79 37.39 -35.45 -3.07
C SER A 79 37.62 -35.45 -1.55
N ILE A 80 36.58 -35.15 -0.76
CA ILE A 80 36.64 -35.05 0.70
C ILE A 80 35.91 -36.22 1.38
N SER A 81 36.40 -36.64 2.54
CA SER A 81 35.80 -37.73 3.30
C SER A 81 34.46 -37.33 3.93
N ASP A 82 33.63 -38.29 4.31
CA ASP A 82 32.35 -38.03 4.99
C ASP A 82 32.53 -37.30 6.33
N ASP A 83 33.63 -37.57 7.05
CA ASP A 83 33.98 -36.87 8.29
C ASP A 83 34.36 -35.40 8.00
N GLU A 84 35.10 -35.15 6.92
CA GLU A 84 35.45 -33.79 6.50
C GLU A 84 34.23 -33.02 5.97
N LYS A 85 33.29 -33.69 5.30
CA LYS A 85 31.99 -33.11 4.93
C LYS A 85 31.22 -32.66 6.15
N LEU A 86 31.18 -33.49 7.19
CA LEU A 86 30.47 -33.18 8.43
C LEU A 86 31.07 -31.95 9.12
N GLU A 87 32.40 -31.87 9.23
CA GLU A 87 33.09 -30.70 9.80
C GLU A 87 32.80 -29.44 9.01
N ARG A 88 32.97 -29.48 7.68
CA ARG A 88 32.69 -28.33 6.81
C ARG A 88 31.22 -27.91 6.85
N LEU A 89 30.27 -28.84 6.89
CA LEU A 89 28.84 -28.51 6.98
C LEU A 89 28.49 -27.83 8.31
N LEU A 90 29.15 -28.19 9.42
CA LEU A 90 28.99 -27.49 10.70
C LEU A 90 29.58 -26.08 10.66
N GLU A 91 30.74 -25.90 10.03
CA GLU A 91 31.37 -24.59 9.88
C GLU A 91 30.56 -23.65 8.97
N VAL A 92 29.95 -24.18 7.92
CA VAL A 92 29.16 -23.42 6.93
C VAL A 92 28.05 -22.61 7.56
N TYR A 93 27.38 -23.12 8.62
CA TYR A 93 26.30 -22.39 9.30
C TYR A 93 26.69 -20.95 9.67
N SER A 94 27.95 -20.73 10.06
CA SER A 94 28.46 -19.40 10.44
C SER A 94 28.65 -18.44 9.26
N PHE A 95 28.71 -18.96 8.02
CA PHE A 95 28.95 -18.21 6.79
C PHE A 95 27.71 -18.07 5.90
N LEU A 96 26.61 -18.75 6.24
CA LEU A 96 25.35 -18.63 5.51
C LEU A 96 24.73 -17.25 5.71
N ASN A 97 23.94 -16.82 4.73
CA ASN A 97 23.21 -15.58 4.87
C ASN A 97 22.13 -15.70 5.96
N LYS A 98 21.89 -14.58 6.62
CA LYS A 98 20.84 -14.41 7.63
C LYS A 98 19.98 -13.21 7.32
N ILE A 99 18.72 -13.26 7.75
CA ILE A 99 17.87 -12.07 7.77
C ILE A 99 18.34 -11.23 8.96
N THR A 100 18.67 -9.97 8.73
CA THR A 100 19.11 -9.06 9.80
C THR A 100 18.17 -7.87 9.85
N VAL A 101 17.69 -7.55 11.05
CA VAL A 101 16.85 -6.37 11.28
C VAL A 101 17.41 -5.53 12.41
N LEU A 102 17.81 -4.30 12.09
CA LEU A 102 18.24 -3.31 13.08
C LEU A 102 17.06 -2.39 13.37
N VAL A 103 16.64 -2.31 14.63
CA VAL A 103 15.58 -1.42 15.11
C VAL A 103 16.23 -0.32 15.95
N SER A 104 16.03 0.94 15.59
CA SER A 104 16.42 2.09 16.41
C SER A 104 15.20 2.71 17.06
N ILE A 105 15.24 2.87 18.38
CA ILE A 105 14.17 3.45 19.19
C ILE A 105 14.65 4.80 19.71
N GLU A 106 13.93 5.86 19.40
CA GLU A 106 14.21 7.22 19.86
C GLU A 106 13.36 7.53 21.10
N TYR A 107 13.92 8.32 22.01
CA TYR A 107 13.23 8.77 23.22
C TYR A 107 13.50 10.26 23.50
N ASP A 108 12.61 10.87 24.27
CA ASP A 108 12.69 12.25 24.77
C ASP A 108 12.96 12.27 26.28
N ASP A 109 13.29 13.43 26.85
CA ASP A 109 13.64 13.56 28.28
C ASP A 109 12.46 13.25 29.22
N ASP A 110 11.23 13.43 28.73
CA ASP A 110 10.00 13.21 29.48
C ASP A 110 9.52 11.74 29.45
N ASP A 111 10.21 10.86 28.72
CA ASP A 111 9.77 9.47 28.54
C ASP A 111 10.11 8.56 29.73
N ASN A 112 9.26 7.56 29.98
CA ASN A 112 9.51 6.56 31.02
C ASN A 112 10.45 5.46 30.51
N LEU A 113 11.73 5.55 30.86
CA LEU A 113 12.78 4.65 30.39
C LEU A 113 13.02 3.42 31.30
N HIS A 114 12.16 3.15 32.28
CA HIS A 114 12.39 2.08 33.27
C HIS A 114 12.70 0.72 32.61
N LEU A 115 11.94 0.32 31.59
CA LEU A 115 12.13 -0.94 30.87
C LEU A 115 13.37 -0.95 29.95
N PHE A 116 13.90 0.22 29.58
CA PHE A 116 15.02 0.37 28.66
C PHE A 116 16.37 0.61 29.34
N SER A 117 16.37 0.84 30.66
CA SER A 117 17.53 1.22 31.45
C SER A 117 18.74 0.28 31.31
N ASP A 118 18.51 -1.01 31.13
CA ASP A 118 19.55 -2.03 30.97
C ASP A 118 20.22 -2.05 29.58
N TYR A 119 19.74 -1.27 28.62
CA TYR A 119 20.14 -1.35 27.20
C TYR A 119 20.86 -0.10 26.67
N LEU A 120 21.37 0.77 27.54
CA LEU A 120 22.21 1.89 27.11
C LEU A 120 23.59 1.39 26.66
N SER A 121 23.88 1.55 25.37
CA SER A 121 25.17 1.21 24.75
C SER A 121 26.08 2.42 24.54
N ASP A 122 25.52 3.59 24.23
CA ASP A 122 26.26 4.83 23.99
C ASP A 122 26.31 5.73 25.24
N TYR A 123 27.50 6.18 25.64
CA TYR A 123 27.70 7.17 26.73
C TYR A 123 27.58 8.62 26.22
N ASP A 124 27.12 8.85 24.98
CA ASP A 124 26.94 10.19 24.44
C ASP A 124 25.62 10.81 24.92
N PRO A 125 25.64 11.85 25.78
CA PRO A 125 24.43 12.48 26.29
C PRO A 125 23.56 13.14 25.21
N GLN A 126 24.10 13.36 24.01
CA GLN A 126 23.34 13.91 22.87
C GLN A 126 22.59 12.83 22.09
N LYS A 127 22.94 11.56 22.26
CA LYS A 127 22.31 10.44 21.56
C LYS A 127 21.16 9.85 22.38
N LYS A 128 19.93 10.17 21.97
CA LYS A 128 18.71 9.64 22.58
C LYS A 128 18.11 8.46 21.81
N ASN A 129 18.91 7.43 21.57
CA ASN A 129 18.45 6.22 20.86
C ASN A 129 18.90 4.92 21.55
N TYR A 130 18.07 3.89 21.47
CA TYR A 130 18.40 2.50 21.74
C TYR A 130 18.47 1.71 20.43
N TYR A 131 19.37 0.74 20.35
CA TYR A 131 19.57 -0.07 19.15
C TYR A 131 19.49 -1.56 19.45
N PHE A 132 18.68 -2.26 18.67
CA PHE A 132 18.50 -3.71 18.76
C PHE A 132 18.71 -4.35 17.40
N ILE A 133 19.44 -5.46 17.36
CA ILE A 133 19.60 -6.31 16.18
C ILE A 133 18.88 -7.63 16.41
N ILE A 134 17.99 -7.97 15.49
CA ILE A 134 17.33 -9.27 15.41
C ILE A 134 17.89 -9.99 14.18
N GLU A 135 18.50 -11.15 14.40
CA GLU A 135 19.02 -12.02 13.36
C GLU A 135 18.19 -13.30 13.28
N PHE A 136 17.79 -13.69 12.08
CA PHE A 136 17.21 -15.02 11.84
C PHE A 136 18.24 -15.83 11.05
N GLU A 137 18.86 -16.79 11.72
CA GLU A 137 19.91 -17.65 11.18
C GLU A 137 19.45 -19.10 11.10
N TYR A 138 20.13 -19.89 10.27
CA TYR A 138 19.83 -21.31 10.10
C TYR A 138 20.02 -22.04 11.42
N LYS A 139 18.97 -22.74 11.86
CA LYS A 139 19.05 -23.55 13.07
C LYS A 139 20.02 -24.71 12.86
N ILE A 140 21.02 -24.81 13.73
CA ILE A 140 22.02 -25.86 13.65
C ILE A 140 21.35 -27.23 13.87
N ALA A 141 21.46 -28.10 12.87
CA ALA A 141 20.94 -29.47 12.93
C ALA A 141 21.75 -30.33 13.91
N LYS A 142 21.15 -31.39 14.46
CA LYS A 142 21.87 -32.28 15.38
C LYS A 142 22.92 -33.09 14.61
N LEU A 143 24.06 -33.38 15.25
CA LEU A 143 25.13 -34.21 14.68
C LEU A 143 24.61 -35.51 14.02
N LYS A 144 23.69 -36.21 14.68
CA LYS A 144 23.09 -37.45 14.14
C LYS A 144 22.30 -37.23 12.86
N GLU A 145 21.61 -36.10 12.72
CA GLU A 145 20.81 -35.76 11.55
C GLU A 145 21.73 -35.48 10.35
N ILE A 146 22.82 -34.74 10.57
CA ILE A 146 23.83 -34.46 9.54
C ILE A 146 24.49 -35.76 9.07
N GLN A 147 24.91 -36.62 10.00
CA GLN A 147 25.47 -37.94 9.68
C GLN A 147 24.50 -38.81 8.88
N ASP A 148 23.24 -38.85 9.28
CA ASP A 148 22.21 -39.61 8.58
C ASP A 148 22.02 -39.12 7.13
N VAL A 149 22.09 -37.81 6.90
CA VAL A 149 21.94 -37.23 5.55
C VAL A 149 23.13 -37.57 4.66
N ILE A 150 24.37 -37.49 5.19
CA ILE A 150 25.59 -37.87 4.48
C ILE A 150 25.56 -39.37 4.13
N ILE A 151 25.31 -40.24 5.11
CA ILE A 151 25.35 -41.70 4.93
C ILE A 151 24.22 -42.20 4.02
N LYS A 152 23.00 -41.66 4.16
CA LYS A 152 21.82 -42.10 3.40
C LYS A 152 21.66 -41.36 2.07
N ASN A 153 22.59 -40.47 1.73
CA ASN A 153 22.54 -39.60 0.55
C ASN A 153 21.16 -38.92 0.38
N LYS A 154 20.62 -38.39 1.48
CA LYS A 154 19.33 -37.69 1.49
C LYS A 154 19.49 -36.25 1.01
N ASN A 155 18.37 -35.56 0.78
CA ASN A 155 18.40 -34.16 0.43
C ASN A 155 19.00 -33.32 1.57
N VAL A 156 20.17 -32.72 1.33
CA VAL A 156 20.91 -31.88 2.28
C VAL A 156 20.10 -30.65 2.70
N GLU A 157 19.15 -30.21 1.87
CA GLU A 157 18.29 -29.05 2.15
C GLU A 157 17.37 -29.27 3.37
N GLU A 158 17.05 -30.51 3.74
CA GLU A 158 16.25 -30.79 4.95
C GLU A 158 16.95 -30.30 6.23
N LEU A 159 18.30 -30.31 6.26
CA LEU A 159 19.10 -29.82 7.39
C LEU A 159 19.00 -28.28 7.57
N PHE A 160 18.62 -27.58 6.51
CA PHE A 160 18.58 -26.12 6.44
C PHE A 160 17.14 -25.63 6.24
N SER A 161 16.17 -26.32 6.83
CA SER A 161 14.73 -26.07 6.66
C SER A 161 14.12 -25.09 7.67
N SER A 162 14.84 -24.77 8.75
CA SER A 162 14.33 -23.90 9.82
C SER A 162 15.30 -22.81 10.23
N LEU A 163 14.73 -21.67 10.65
CA LEU A 163 15.47 -20.54 11.20
C LEU A 163 15.24 -20.45 12.72
N GLU A 164 16.23 -19.93 13.41
CA GLU A 164 16.09 -19.46 14.79
C GLU A 164 16.39 -17.96 14.89
N SER A 165 15.64 -17.26 15.75
CA SER A 165 15.88 -15.85 15.99
C SER A 165 16.89 -15.64 17.13
N ILE A 166 17.78 -14.68 17.00
CA ILE A 166 18.66 -14.21 18.05
C ILE A 166 18.56 -12.70 18.14
N ILE A 167 18.47 -12.19 19.36
CA ILE A 167 18.27 -10.77 19.65
C ILE A 167 19.49 -10.25 20.40
N TYR A 168 20.01 -9.12 19.94
CA TYR A 168 21.13 -8.40 20.52
C TYR A 168 20.72 -6.97 20.81
N TYR A 169 21.26 -6.38 21.88
CA TYR A 169 21.39 -4.93 21.96
C TYR A 169 22.81 -4.53 21.50
N CYS A 170 22.95 -3.37 20.90
CA CYS A 170 24.18 -2.95 20.22
C CYS A 170 24.32 -1.42 20.19
N ASP A 171 25.38 -0.92 19.57
CA ASP A 171 25.51 0.49 19.22
C ASP A 171 24.73 0.86 17.93
N GLU A 172 24.86 2.11 17.48
CA GLU A 172 24.23 2.64 16.26
C GLU A 172 24.66 1.91 14.96
N ASN A 173 25.90 1.44 14.92
CA ASN A 173 26.47 0.75 13.75
C ASN A 173 26.10 -0.74 13.74
N GLY A 174 25.56 -1.26 14.84
CA GLY A 174 25.31 -2.68 15.01
C GLY A 174 26.55 -3.46 15.46
N GLU A 175 27.51 -2.77 16.05
CA GLU A 175 28.73 -3.27 16.68
C GLU A 175 28.49 -3.44 18.20
N ASP A 176 29.49 -3.93 18.95
CA ASP A 176 29.41 -4.15 20.40
C ASP A 176 28.15 -4.90 20.88
N ARG A 177 27.89 -6.03 20.21
CA ARG A 177 26.64 -6.80 20.38
C ARG A 177 26.63 -7.61 21.66
N ILE A 178 25.54 -7.48 22.42
CA ILE A 178 25.31 -8.27 23.63
C ILE A 178 23.98 -9.01 23.49
N LYS A 179 24.06 -10.34 23.58
CA LYS A 179 22.94 -11.25 23.34
C LYS A 179 21.93 -11.21 24.49
N ILE A 180 20.66 -10.98 24.14
CA ILE A 180 19.54 -11.05 25.09
C ILE A 180 19.15 -12.53 25.26
N LYS A 181 19.39 -13.09 26.45
CA LYS A 181 19.13 -14.51 26.74
C LYS A 181 17.64 -14.83 26.79
N ASN A 182 16.86 -13.98 27.46
CA ASN A 182 15.41 -14.14 27.56
C ASN A 182 14.70 -13.19 26.60
N LYS A 183 14.16 -13.73 25.51
CA LYS A 183 13.46 -12.96 24.47
C LYS A 183 12.19 -12.29 24.99
N ASP A 184 11.55 -12.83 26.02
CA ASP A 184 10.33 -12.27 26.60
C ASP A 184 10.56 -10.86 27.17
N VAL A 185 11.77 -10.60 27.66
CA VAL A 185 12.16 -9.25 28.12
C VAL A 185 12.16 -8.25 26.97
N PHE A 186 12.68 -8.65 25.80
CA PHE A 186 12.65 -7.83 24.60
C PHE A 186 11.21 -7.61 24.10
N TYR A 187 10.39 -8.66 24.02
CA TYR A 187 9.00 -8.52 23.59
C TYR A 187 8.20 -7.61 24.53
N ASN A 188 8.50 -7.62 25.82
CA ASN A 188 7.85 -6.75 26.81
C ASN A 188 8.17 -5.25 26.63
N LEU A 189 9.20 -4.88 25.85
CA LEU A 189 9.51 -3.48 25.53
C LEU A 189 8.47 -2.85 24.59
N PHE A 190 7.65 -3.66 23.91
CA PHE A 190 6.71 -3.22 22.89
C PHE A 190 5.27 -3.54 23.28
N ASN A 191 4.38 -2.58 23.08
CA ASN A 191 2.95 -2.81 22.94
C ASN A 191 2.64 -2.77 21.44
N PHE A 192 2.75 -3.93 20.80
CA PHE A 192 2.54 -4.09 19.36
C PHE A 192 1.18 -4.72 19.09
N HIS A 193 0.37 -4.08 18.26
CA HIS A 193 -0.90 -4.64 17.80
C HIS A 193 -1.01 -4.49 16.28
N CYS A 194 -1.38 -5.58 15.61
CA CYS A 194 -1.51 -5.62 14.16
C CYS A 194 -2.90 -6.09 13.76
N VAL A 195 -3.58 -5.25 13.00
CA VAL A 195 -4.91 -5.48 12.43
C VAL A 195 -4.74 -5.82 10.96
N TYR A 196 -4.86 -7.10 10.64
CA TYR A 196 -4.77 -7.59 9.26
C TYR A 196 -6.07 -7.33 8.49
N ALA A 197 -5.96 -7.23 7.16
CA ALA A 197 -7.12 -7.10 6.29
C ALA A 197 -8.13 -8.23 6.52
N LEU A 198 -9.40 -7.88 6.69
CA LEU A 198 -10.49 -8.85 6.86
C LEU A 198 -10.79 -9.58 5.54
N ARG A 199 -9.95 -10.54 5.14
CA ARG A 199 -10.17 -11.40 3.95
C ARG A 199 -11.26 -12.47 4.15
N ARG A 200 -11.90 -12.53 5.32
CA ARG A 200 -12.77 -13.64 5.77
C ARG A 200 -14.27 -13.36 5.72
N LEU A 201 -14.73 -12.37 4.96
CA LEU A 201 -16.16 -12.11 4.74
C LEU A 201 -16.76 -13.01 3.63
N SER A 202 -16.46 -14.31 3.63
CA SER A 202 -17.17 -15.29 2.79
C SER A 202 -18.53 -15.70 3.38
N ASP A 203 -19.53 -15.96 2.54
CA ASP A 203 -20.95 -16.18 2.88
C ASP A 203 -21.30 -17.44 3.71
N THR A 204 -20.32 -18.21 4.23
CA THR A 204 -20.61 -19.44 4.99
C THR A 204 -20.79 -19.18 6.49
N SER A 205 -21.87 -19.74 7.05
CA SER A 205 -22.79 -19.04 7.94
C SER A 205 -22.79 -19.40 9.44
N GLU A 206 -21.79 -20.07 10.00
CA GLU A 206 -21.87 -20.54 11.41
C GLU A 206 -20.78 -20.01 12.35
N GLU A 207 -19.50 -20.04 11.98
CA GLU A 207 -18.42 -19.50 12.86
C GLU A 207 -18.34 -17.97 12.91
N LYS A 208 -19.07 -17.28 12.03
CA LYS A 208 -18.95 -15.83 11.78
C LYS A 208 -20.02 -14.98 12.45
N GLN A 209 -21.00 -15.59 13.12
CA GLN A 209 -22.21 -14.90 13.61
C GLN A 209 -22.01 -13.96 14.81
N SER A 210 -20.78 -13.75 15.27
CA SER A 210 -20.50 -12.95 16.48
C SER A 210 -19.12 -12.28 16.50
N PHE A 211 -18.42 -12.08 15.37
CA PHE A 211 -17.07 -11.51 15.40
C PHE A 211 -17.05 -10.06 15.92
N LEU A 212 -17.83 -9.16 15.32
CA LEU A 212 -17.94 -7.78 15.81
C LEU A 212 -18.56 -7.77 17.21
N SER A 213 -19.56 -8.62 17.45
CA SER A 213 -20.21 -8.76 18.76
C SER A 213 -19.21 -9.14 19.87
N LYS A 214 -18.38 -10.17 19.66
CA LYS A 214 -17.32 -10.61 20.58
C LYS A 214 -16.29 -9.50 20.81
N ARG A 215 -15.95 -8.70 19.79
CA ARG A 215 -14.95 -7.62 19.94
C ARG A 215 -15.50 -6.38 20.63
N LEU A 216 -16.75 -6.02 20.36
CA LEU A 216 -17.49 -4.99 21.08
C LEU A 216 -17.62 -5.35 22.55
N LEU A 217 -18.00 -6.60 22.86
CA LEU A 217 -18.09 -7.08 24.25
C LEU A 217 -16.75 -6.92 24.98
N LYS A 218 -15.60 -7.22 24.33
CA LYS A 218 -14.27 -6.96 24.90
C LYS A 218 -13.98 -5.48 25.18
N THR A 219 -14.59 -4.56 24.43
CA THR A 219 -14.46 -3.12 24.70
C THR A 219 -15.24 -2.73 25.95
N VAL A 220 -16.35 -3.43 26.23
CA VAL A 220 -17.21 -3.20 27.41
C VAL A 220 -16.75 -4.03 28.62
N GLU A 221 -15.98 -5.11 28.43
CA GLU A 221 -15.40 -5.92 29.54
C GLU A 221 -14.62 -5.08 30.54
N ASN A 222 -13.90 -4.05 30.07
CA ASN A 222 -13.14 -3.14 30.93
C ASN A 222 -14.01 -2.10 31.66
N ASN A 223 -15.31 -2.03 31.35
CA ASN A 223 -16.23 -1.14 32.05
C ASN A 223 -16.65 -1.78 33.38
N GLU A 224 -16.26 -1.17 34.50
CA GLU A 224 -16.58 -1.69 35.85
C GLU A 224 -18.07 -1.94 36.06
N ARG A 225 -18.96 -1.12 35.48
CA ARG A 225 -20.41 -1.30 35.62
C ARG A 225 -20.90 -2.56 34.88
N TRP A 226 -20.31 -2.87 33.74
CA TRP A 226 -20.64 -4.06 32.96
C TRP A 226 -20.06 -5.32 33.61
N SER A 227 -18.78 -5.31 33.99
CA SER A 227 -18.14 -6.43 34.69
C SER A 227 -18.90 -6.79 35.97
N ASN A 228 -19.14 -5.81 36.86
CA ASN A 228 -19.87 -6.06 38.10
C ASN A 228 -21.31 -6.56 37.85
N GLY A 229 -21.96 -6.04 36.79
CA GLY A 229 -23.30 -6.47 36.41
C GLY A 229 -23.33 -7.89 35.85
N LEU A 230 -22.31 -8.27 35.06
CA LEU A 230 -22.19 -9.59 34.46
C LEU A 230 -21.80 -10.64 35.49
N ASP A 231 -20.89 -10.32 36.42
CA ASP A 231 -20.51 -11.19 37.53
C ASP A 231 -21.72 -11.53 38.39
N LYS A 232 -22.55 -10.53 38.73
CA LYS A 232 -23.81 -10.76 39.45
C LYS A 232 -24.78 -11.67 38.66
N LEU A 233 -24.89 -11.47 37.35
CA LEU A 233 -25.74 -12.30 36.49
C LEU A 233 -25.25 -13.75 36.42
N VAL A 234 -23.93 -13.95 36.40
CA VAL A 234 -23.30 -15.27 36.45
C VAL A 234 -23.59 -15.96 37.79
N GLU A 235 -23.51 -15.22 38.91
CA GLU A 235 -23.89 -15.72 40.23
C GLU A 235 -25.37 -16.14 40.26
N ASP A 236 -26.28 -15.27 39.80
CA ASP A 236 -27.73 -15.55 39.75
C ASP A 236 -28.04 -16.80 38.90
N ILE A 237 -27.38 -16.97 37.74
CA ILE A 237 -27.55 -18.15 36.89
C ILE A 237 -27.01 -19.40 37.57
N ASN A 238 -25.86 -19.32 38.23
CA ASN A 238 -25.28 -20.46 38.92
C ASN A 238 -26.18 -20.92 40.08
N GLU A 239 -26.73 -19.97 40.86
CA GLU A 239 -27.71 -20.28 41.91
C GLU A 239 -28.95 -21.00 41.35
N LEU A 240 -29.49 -20.54 40.22
CA LEU A 240 -30.64 -21.20 39.57
C LEU A 240 -30.29 -22.60 39.04
N LEU A 241 -29.08 -22.81 38.53
CA LEU A 241 -28.61 -24.12 38.06
C LEU A 241 -28.48 -25.12 39.22
N ILE A 242 -27.99 -24.65 40.37
CA ILE A 242 -27.90 -25.43 41.61
C ILE A 242 -29.30 -25.74 42.16
N GLU A 243 -30.21 -24.76 42.20
CA GLU A 243 -31.58 -24.95 42.69
C GLU A 243 -32.37 -25.97 41.84
N LYS A 244 -32.13 -26.02 40.53
CA LYS A 244 -32.80 -26.95 39.60
C LYS A 244 -32.21 -28.36 39.60
N ASP A 245 -31.15 -28.60 40.35
CA ASP A 245 -30.43 -29.88 40.41
C ASP A 245 -30.12 -30.44 39.01
N LEU A 246 -29.59 -29.56 38.14
CA LEU A 246 -29.40 -29.87 36.73
C LEU A 246 -28.42 -31.03 36.51
N SER A 247 -27.48 -31.21 37.45
CA SER A 247 -26.53 -32.33 37.47
C SER A 247 -27.26 -33.67 37.51
N SER A 248 -28.22 -33.84 38.42
CA SER A 248 -29.00 -35.08 38.54
C SER A 248 -29.88 -35.34 37.31
N GLN A 249 -30.39 -34.29 36.67
CA GLN A 249 -31.18 -34.40 35.43
C GLN A 249 -30.31 -34.80 34.23
N MET A 250 -29.10 -34.24 34.11
CA MET A 250 -28.16 -34.66 33.08
C MET A 250 -27.68 -36.08 33.30
N ASP A 251 -27.39 -36.47 34.54
CA ASP A 251 -27.12 -37.87 34.87
C ASP A 251 -28.26 -38.77 34.39
N ALA A 252 -29.53 -38.44 34.68
CA ALA A 252 -30.67 -39.24 34.24
C ALA A 252 -30.78 -39.36 32.70
N LEU A 253 -30.54 -38.28 31.95
CA LEU A 253 -30.65 -38.25 30.48
C LEU A 253 -29.51 -38.97 29.76
N THR A 254 -28.30 -38.87 30.30
CA THR A 254 -27.07 -39.36 29.66
C THR A 254 -26.92 -40.88 29.80
N ILE A 255 -27.75 -41.49 30.65
CA ILE A 255 -27.54 -42.83 31.16
C ILE A 255 -28.03 -43.95 30.24
N ASP A 256 -29.06 -43.81 29.40
CA ASP A 256 -29.57 -45.00 28.68
C ASP A 256 -28.77 -45.35 27.41
N THR A 257 -28.48 -44.36 26.57
CA THR A 257 -27.84 -44.61 25.26
C THR A 257 -26.34 -44.86 25.40
N ILE A 258 -25.65 -44.03 26.20
CA ILE A 258 -24.21 -44.13 26.41
C ILE A 258 -23.86 -45.35 27.28
N LYS A 259 -24.69 -45.73 28.27
CA LYS A 259 -24.45 -46.98 29.00
C LYS A 259 -24.63 -48.21 28.14
N GLN A 260 -25.61 -48.25 27.22
CA GLN A 260 -25.74 -49.39 26.30
C GLN A 260 -24.48 -49.52 25.42
N THR A 261 -24.01 -48.43 24.83
CA THR A 261 -22.79 -48.44 24.01
C THR A 261 -21.55 -48.80 24.84
N LEU A 262 -21.36 -48.20 26.01
CA LEU A 262 -20.23 -48.51 26.90
C LEU A 262 -20.31 -49.93 27.49
N PHE A 263 -21.51 -50.47 27.68
CA PHE A 263 -21.75 -51.85 28.10
C PHE A 263 -21.44 -52.87 26.99
N GLU A 264 -21.66 -52.50 25.72
CA GLU A 264 -21.21 -53.32 24.59
C GLU A 264 -19.68 -53.28 24.42
N PHE A 265 -19.05 -52.12 24.64
CA PHE A 265 -17.58 -51.99 24.66
C PHE A 265 -16.91 -52.71 25.85
N SER A 266 -17.56 -52.76 27.02
CA SER A 266 -16.99 -53.47 28.18
C SER A 266 -16.96 -54.99 27.99
N LYS A 267 -17.87 -55.54 27.18
CA LYS A 267 -17.90 -56.97 26.83
C LYS A 267 -16.75 -57.40 25.93
N THR A 268 -16.17 -56.50 25.13
CA THR A 268 -15.05 -56.84 24.21
C THR A 268 -13.67 -56.76 24.88
N ASN A 269 -13.56 -56.15 26.07
CA ASN A 269 -12.31 -55.96 26.83
C ASN A 269 -12.18 -56.84 28.08
N GLY A 270 -12.56 -58.12 28.00
CA GLY A 270 -12.23 -59.11 29.05
C GLY A 270 -12.89 -58.89 30.43
N GLY A 271 -13.96 -58.10 30.50
CA GLY A 271 -14.78 -57.96 31.72
C GLY A 271 -14.22 -57.02 32.79
N ASN A 272 -13.13 -56.29 32.52
CA ASN A 272 -12.54 -55.36 33.49
C ASN A 272 -12.72 -53.91 33.05
N THR A 273 -13.88 -53.34 33.36
CA THR A 273 -14.09 -51.88 33.25
C THR A 273 -14.98 -51.40 34.38
N GLY A 274 -14.51 -50.39 35.10
CA GLY A 274 -15.31 -49.72 36.14
C GLY A 274 -16.56 -49.07 35.55
N LYS A 275 -17.50 -48.68 36.42
CA LYS A 275 -18.69 -47.93 36.00
C LYS A 275 -18.26 -46.59 35.39
N LEU A 276 -18.35 -46.46 34.07
CA LEU A 276 -18.21 -45.17 33.40
C LEU A 276 -19.44 -44.31 33.71
N GLY A 277 -19.19 -43.06 34.10
CA GLY A 277 -20.19 -42.02 34.28
C GLY A 277 -19.68 -40.72 33.65
N ILE A 278 -20.56 -39.74 33.52
CA ILE A 278 -20.22 -38.40 33.03
C ILE A 278 -20.34 -37.45 34.21
N ASP A 279 -19.28 -36.71 34.53
CA ASP A 279 -19.28 -35.69 35.58
C ASP A 279 -19.61 -34.35 34.92
N PHE A 280 -20.82 -33.84 35.09
CA PHE A 280 -21.25 -32.56 34.55
C PHE A 280 -21.07 -31.47 35.60
N ARG A 281 -20.08 -30.60 35.40
CA ARG A 281 -19.83 -29.42 36.22
C ARG A 281 -19.79 -28.18 35.34
N LEU A 282 -20.56 -27.16 35.72
CA LEU A 282 -20.50 -25.85 35.11
C LEU A 282 -19.87 -24.90 36.12
N GLU A 283 -18.69 -24.36 35.79
CA GLU A 283 -18.04 -23.34 36.62
C GLU A 283 -18.48 -21.93 36.18
N ASN A 284 -18.31 -20.93 37.05
CA ASN A 284 -18.65 -19.53 36.72
C ASN A 284 -17.96 -19.05 35.44
N GLN A 285 -16.72 -19.50 35.19
CA GLN A 285 -15.99 -19.18 33.95
C GLN A 285 -16.66 -19.76 32.70
N ASP A 286 -17.37 -20.89 32.82
CA ASP A 286 -18.07 -21.51 31.70
C ASP A 286 -19.41 -20.82 31.44
N ILE A 287 -20.12 -20.39 32.49
CA ILE A 287 -21.31 -19.52 32.35
C ILE A 287 -20.92 -18.21 31.67
N HIS A 288 -19.80 -17.62 32.08
CA HIS A 288 -19.26 -16.40 31.48
C HIS A 288 -18.98 -16.57 29.98
N LYS A 289 -18.34 -17.69 29.58
CA LYS A 289 -18.12 -18.02 28.16
C LYS A 289 -19.43 -18.15 27.40
N VAL A 290 -20.41 -18.85 27.96
CA VAL A 290 -21.74 -19.06 27.35
C VAL A 290 -22.43 -17.72 27.12
N ILE A 291 -22.50 -16.84 28.11
CA ILE A 291 -23.15 -15.51 27.96
C ILE A 291 -22.50 -14.72 26.83
N LEU A 292 -21.17 -14.67 26.77
CA LEU A 292 -20.46 -13.96 25.70
C LEU A 292 -20.65 -14.61 24.33
N GLU A 293 -20.72 -15.94 24.26
CA GLU A 293 -20.91 -16.69 23.02
C GLU A 293 -22.30 -16.46 22.41
N PHE A 294 -23.33 -16.36 23.25
CA PHE A 294 -24.72 -16.15 22.83
C PHE A 294 -25.15 -14.68 22.73
N SER A 295 -24.34 -13.75 23.23
CA SER A 295 -24.59 -12.31 23.12
C SER A 295 -24.40 -11.82 21.68
N LYS A 296 -25.49 -11.35 21.06
CA LYS A 296 -25.50 -10.80 19.69
C LYS A 296 -25.88 -9.33 19.71
N ILE A 297 -25.09 -8.52 19.03
CA ILE A 297 -25.36 -7.09 18.87
C ILE A 297 -26.24 -6.88 17.64
N TYR A 298 -27.18 -5.93 17.75
CA TYR A 298 -28.08 -5.55 16.67
C TYR A 298 -28.00 -4.04 16.43
N PHE A 299 -28.23 -3.65 15.18
CA PHE A 299 -28.37 -2.27 14.77
C PHE A 299 -29.86 -1.92 14.65
N GLU A 300 -30.35 -0.98 15.45
CA GLU A 300 -31.68 -0.38 15.36
C GLU A 300 -31.75 0.70 14.27
N GLN A 301 -32.73 0.59 13.37
CA GLN A 301 -33.02 1.58 12.34
C GLN A 301 -34.13 2.54 12.78
N ASP A 302 -34.23 3.69 12.11
CA ASP A 302 -35.36 4.61 12.25
C ASP A 302 -36.67 3.86 11.97
N GLY A 303 -37.51 3.74 13.01
CA GLY A 303 -38.71 2.91 13.01
C GLY A 303 -38.64 1.64 13.88
N GLY A 304 -37.56 1.43 14.64
CA GLY A 304 -37.45 0.33 15.63
C GLY A 304 -37.08 -1.04 15.04
N GLY A 305 -36.74 -1.08 13.75
CA GLY A 305 -36.32 -2.31 13.09
C GLY A 305 -34.92 -2.75 13.53
N LYS A 306 -34.79 -3.94 14.12
CA LYS A 306 -33.49 -4.51 14.53
C LYS A 306 -32.86 -5.30 13.39
N ILE A 307 -31.72 -4.83 12.91
CA ILE A 307 -30.90 -5.46 11.88
C ILE A 307 -29.70 -6.16 12.52
N LYS A 308 -29.50 -7.42 12.17
CA LYS A 308 -28.32 -8.19 12.58
C LYS A 308 -27.10 -7.73 11.79
N GLU A 309 -25.91 -7.81 12.40
CA GLU A 309 -24.58 -7.51 11.82
C GLU A 309 -24.42 -7.94 10.34
N GLN A 310 -24.94 -9.12 9.97
CA GLN A 310 -24.86 -9.73 8.62
C GLN A 310 -25.63 -8.98 7.53
N LYS A 311 -26.66 -8.23 7.90
CA LYS A 311 -27.52 -7.49 6.97
C LYS A 311 -27.03 -6.06 6.73
N GLN A 312 -25.92 -5.66 7.38
CA GLN A 312 -25.28 -4.38 7.18
C GLN A 312 -24.18 -4.50 6.12
N GLY A 313 -23.92 -3.41 5.38
CA GLY A 313 -22.87 -3.41 4.36
C GLY A 313 -21.50 -3.68 4.96
N LEU A 314 -20.75 -4.62 4.37
CA LEU A 314 -19.44 -5.09 4.82
C LEU A 314 -18.46 -3.95 5.17
N GLY A 315 -18.50 -2.84 4.45
CA GLY A 315 -17.63 -1.68 4.71
C GLY A 315 -17.92 -0.96 6.02
N TYR A 316 -19.18 -0.85 6.43
CA TYR A 316 -19.50 -0.20 7.70
C TYR A 316 -19.07 -1.07 8.89
N SER A 317 -19.31 -2.38 8.81
CA SER A 317 -18.85 -3.33 9.81
C SER A 317 -17.32 -3.33 9.93
N ASN A 318 -16.61 -3.24 8.79
CA ASN A 318 -15.15 -3.11 8.80
C ASN A 318 -14.71 -1.78 9.43
N LEU A 319 -15.35 -0.66 9.09
CA LEU A 319 -15.04 0.63 9.71
C LEU A 319 -15.19 0.55 11.24
N ILE A 320 -16.33 0.06 11.74
CA ILE A 320 -16.53 -0.10 13.20
C ILE A 320 -15.42 -0.97 13.80
N TYR A 321 -15.13 -2.11 13.16
CA TYR A 321 -14.07 -2.99 13.63
C TYR A 321 -12.72 -2.26 13.77
N LEU A 322 -12.29 -1.51 12.76
CA LEU A 322 -11.03 -0.75 12.80
C LEU A 322 -11.03 0.32 13.91
N LEU A 323 -12.15 1.00 14.12
CA LEU A 323 -12.31 1.99 15.19
C LEU A 323 -12.19 1.33 16.57
N LEU A 324 -12.83 0.17 16.77
CA LEU A 324 -12.74 -0.57 18.02
C LEU A 324 -11.34 -1.11 18.30
N GLU A 325 -10.65 -1.64 17.29
CA GLU A 325 -9.25 -2.07 17.46
C GLU A 325 -8.36 -0.91 17.89
N THR A 326 -8.59 0.28 17.34
CA THR A 326 -7.87 1.50 17.74
C THR A 326 -8.14 1.85 19.20
N GLN A 327 -9.41 1.76 19.64
CA GLN A 327 -9.79 2.04 21.03
C GLN A 327 -9.21 1.02 22.01
N ILE A 328 -9.36 -0.28 21.72
CA ILE A 328 -8.80 -1.36 22.55
C ILE A 328 -7.29 -1.23 22.68
N PHE A 329 -6.61 -0.81 21.61
CA PHE A 329 -5.17 -0.55 21.65
C PHE A 329 -4.83 0.62 22.57
N LYS A 330 -5.59 1.72 22.47
CA LYS A 330 -5.45 2.91 23.33
C LYS A 330 -5.57 2.57 24.81
N ASP A 331 -6.58 1.79 25.18
CA ASP A 331 -6.82 1.41 26.56
C ASP A 331 -5.69 0.52 27.15
N LYS A 332 -4.88 -0.10 26.29
CA LYS A 332 -3.76 -0.97 26.67
C LYS A 332 -2.39 -0.30 26.56
N MET A 333 -2.35 1.00 26.26
CA MET A 333 -1.09 1.72 26.12
C MET A 333 -0.33 1.77 27.44
N ASP A 334 0.99 1.64 27.33
CA ASP A 334 1.90 1.75 28.46
C ASP A 334 2.98 2.78 28.12
N SER A 335 3.12 3.80 28.97
CA SER A 335 4.13 4.86 28.82
C SER A 335 5.57 4.36 28.85
N ALA A 336 5.84 3.20 29.47
CA ALA A 336 7.16 2.61 29.55
C ALA A 336 7.54 1.76 28.33
N LYS A 337 6.59 1.55 27.40
CA LYS A 337 6.74 0.71 26.21
C LYS A 337 6.65 1.54 24.94
N VAL A 338 7.21 1.01 23.87
CA VAL A 338 6.94 1.52 22.51
C VAL A 338 5.54 1.04 22.09
N ASN A 339 4.62 1.99 21.89
CA ASN A 339 3.25 1.71 21.45
C ASN A 339 3.15 1.83 19.93
N LEU A 340 2.99 0.70 19.23
CA LEU A 340 2.89 0.62 17.77
C LEU A 340 1.61 -0.12 17.34
N LEU A 341 0.72 0.61 16.66
CA LEU A 341 -0.50 0.07 16.04
C LEU A 341 -0.32 -0.03 14.53
N VAL A 342 -0.50 -1.23 13.99
CA VAL A 342 -0.35 -1.53 12.56
C VAL A 342 -1.70 -1.89 11.95
N PHE A 343 -2.06 -1.26 10.84
CA PHE A 343 -3.17 -1.66 9.97
C PHE A 343 -2.65 -2.13 8.62
N GLU A 344 -2.99 -3.37 8.25
CA GLU A 344 -2.73 -3.87 6.91
C GLU A 344 -3.98 -3.68 6.03
N GLU A 345 -3.83 -2.89 4.96
CA GLU A 345 -4.88 -2.66 3.94
C GLU A 345 -6.27 -2.38 4.55
N PRO A 346 -6.39 -1.38 5.46
CA PRO A 346 -7.66 -1.10 6.13
C PRO A 346 -8.78 -0.69 5.15
N GLU A 347 -8.44 -0.25 3.93
CA GLU A 347 -9.40 0.05 2.87
C GLU A 347 -10.21 -1.15 2.36
N ALA A 348 -9.82 -2.39 2.69
CA ALA A 348 -10.53 -3.58 2.21
C ALA A 348 -12.03 -3.51 2.58
N HIS A 349 -12.90 -3.58 1.58
CA HIS A 349 -14.36 -3.44 1.72
C HIS A 349 -14.87 -2.06 2.19
N LEU A 350 -14.00 -1.06 2.41
CA LEU A 350 -14.43 0.31 2.72
C LEU A 350 -14.82 1.06 1.45
N HIS A 351 -15.86 1.89 1.55
CA HIS A 351 -16.15 2.88 0.53
C HIS A 351 -15.17 4.06 0.67
N PRO A 352 -14.76 4.78 -0.40
CA PRO A 352 -13.83 5.90 -0.31
C PRO A 352 -14.17 6.96 0.75
N GLN A 353 -15.46 7.24 0.93
CA GLN A 353 -15.92 8.16 1.99
C GLN A 353 -15.62 7.65 3.41
N MET A 354 -15.70 6.33 3.63
CA MET A 354 -15.40 5.69 4.92
C MET A 354 -13.89 5.67 5.19
N GLU A 355 -13.07 5.50 4.14
CA GLU A 355 -11.61 5.65 4.27
C GLU A 355 -11.23 7.04 4.79
N ASN A 356 -11.91 8.09 4.29
CA ASN A 356 -11.70 9.45 4.76
C ASN A 356 -12.04 9.62 6.25
N ILE A 357 -13.21 9.13 6.65
CA ILE A 357 -13.63 9.16 8.05
C ILE A 357 -12.62 8.43 8.95
N PHE A 358 -12.12 7.28 8.50
CA PHE A 358 -11.13 6.50 9.25
C PHE A 358 -9.82 7.26 9.43
N ILE A 359 -9.24 7.84 8.37
CA ILE A 359 -8.00 8.61 8.47
C ILE A 359 -8.18 9.85 9.35
N GLN A 360 -9.29 10.57 9.23
CA GLN A 360 -9.59 11.71 10.11
C GLN A 360 -9.69 11.29 11.58
N TYR A 361 -10.33 10.16 11.86
CA TYR A 361 -10.42 9.62 13.21
C TYR A 361 -9.03 9.28 13.77
N LEU A 362 -8.18 8.61 13.01
CA LEU A 362 -6.81 8.29 13.42
C LEU A 362 -5.99 9.55 13.71
N ASN A 363 -6.08 10.57 12.86
CA ASN A 363 -5.37 11.83 13.04
C ASN A 363 -5.81 12.56 14.33
N ARG A 364 -7.11 12.53 14.65
CA ARG A 364 -7.66 13.13 15.88
C ARG A 364 -7.20 12.39 17.13
N ILE A 365 -7.28 11.05 17.12
CA ILE A 365 -6.90 10.26 18.30
C ILE A 365 -5.41 10.39 18.59
N ASN A 366 -4.57 10.46 17.57
CA ASN A 366 -3.13 10.61 17.74
C ASN A 366 -2.68 12.07 17.91
N GLY A 367 -3.59 12.98 18.28
CA GLY A 367 -3.28 14.38 18.60
C GLY A 367 -2.63 15.19 17.47
N SER A 368 -2.77 14.76 16.21
CA SER A 368 -1.96 15.26 15.10
C SER A 368 -2.52 16.49 14.37
N GLU A 369 -3.65 17.04 14.82
CA GLU A 369 -4.23 18.30 14.32
C GLU A 369 -4.68 19.22 15.46
N GLU A 370 -4.09 20.42 15.52
CA GLU A 370 -4.70 21.59 16.13
C GLU A 370 -5.91 22.01 15.28
N SER A 371 -7.06 22.11 15.95
CA SER A 371 -8.34 22.63 15.48
C SER A 371 -8.24 23.88 14.60
N LYS A 372 -8.22 23.75 13.26
CA LYS A 372 -8.51 24.87 12.34
C LYS A 372 -9.45 24.57 11.17
N GLU A 373 -9.93 23.35 10.98
CA GLU A 373 -10.96 23.04 9.97
C GLU A 373 -12.17 22.31 10.58
N ALA A 374 -12.80 22.92 11.57
CA ALA A 374 -14.03 22.40 12.19
C ALA A 374 -15.30 22.58 11.34
N ASN A 375 -15.22 23.14 10.11
CA ASN A 375 -16.41 23.53 9.33
C ASN A 375 -16.88 22.51 8.26
N HIS A 376 -16.34 21.29 8.23
CA HIS A 376 -16.86 20.22 7.34
C HIS A 376 -17.33 18.96 8.07
N LEU A 377 -17.77 19.12 9.32
CA LEU A 377 -18.22 18.05 10.21
C LEU A 377 -19.64 17.50 9.96
N THR A 378 -20.25 17.79 8.80
CA THR A 378 -21.60 17.30 8.45
C THR A 378 -21.65 15.80 8.11
N ALA A 379 -20.51 15.12 7.93
CA ALA A 379 -20.48 13.70 7.55
C ALA A 379 -20.62 12.73 8.75
N LEU A 380 -20.13 13.10 9.93
CA LEU A 380 -20.37 12.32 11.15
C LEU A 380 -21.79 12.51 11.67
N THR A 381 -22.36 13.71 11.49
CA THR A 381 -23.77 13.98 11.78
C THR A 381 -24.72 13.20 10.85
N ALA A 382 -24.34 13.02 9.57
CA ALA A 382 -25.11 12.23 8.61
C ALA A 382 -25.15 10.74 8.97
N ILE A 383 -24.05 10.18 9.48
CA ILE A 383 -24.01 8.78 9.94
C ILE A 383 -24.81 8.59 11.23
N SER A 384 -24.82 9.58 12.13
CA SER A 384 -25.68 9.56 13.32
C SER A 384 -27.15 9.85 13.02
N SER A 385 -27.48 10.67 12.02
CA SER A 385 -28.85 11.06 11.70
C SER A 385 -29.65 10.02 10.92
N SER A 386 -28.99 8.95 10.44
CA SER A 386 -29.65 7.86 9.73
C SER A 386 -29.76 6.57 10.55
N TYR A 387 -29.09 6.46 11.69
CA TYR A 387 -29.12 5.25 12.53
C TYR A 387 -28.88 5.58 14.01
N ASN A 388 -29.98 5.75 14.75
CA ASN A 388 -30.03 5.96 16.20
C ASN A 388 -29.54 4.73 16.99
N LEU A 389 -28.23 4.54 17.13
CA LEU A 389 -27.66 3.40 17.90
C LEU A 389 -26.53 3.70 18.86
N ILE A 390 -26.07 4.94 18.94
CA ILE A 390 -24.97 5.33 19.82
C ILE A 390 -25.42 6.47 20.73
N SER A 391 -26.65 6.39 21.25
CA SER A 391 -27.23 7.43 22.12
C SER A 391 -27.32 7.04 23.60
N SER A 392 -26.78 5.89 24.03
CA SER A 392 -26.85 5.44 25.43
C SER A 392 -25.51 5.21 26.13
N TYR A 393 -24.39 5.39 25.42
CA TYR A 393 -23.08 5.52 26.06
C TYR A 393 -22.65 6.98 25.94
N ASN A 394 -22.42 7.62 27.09
CA ASN A 394 -21.69 8.87 27.17
C ASN A 394 -20.30 8.67 26.55
N PHE A 395 -20.21 8.87 25.24
CA PHE A 395 -19.02 9.40 24.62
C PHE A 395 -18.99 10.88 25.05
N ASP A 396 -18.32 11.18 26.15
CA ASP A 396 -18.08 12.55 26.65
C ASP A 396 -17.18 13.38 25.71
N VAL A 397 -17.24 13.12 24.39
CA VAL A 397 -16.59 13.88 23.33
C VAL A 397 -17.62 14.67 22.50
N TYR A 398 -18.94 14.42 22.67
CA TYR A 398 -19.98 15.09 21.86
C TYR A 398 -20.72 16.25 22.55
N ASN A 399 -20.56 16.47 23.85
CA ASN A 399 -21.15 17.65 24.53
C ASN A 399 -20.22 18.87 24.58
N GLU A 400 -18.92 18.75 24.31
CA GLU A 400 -18.02 19.92 24.30
C GLU A 400 -18.17 20.83 23.06
N VAL A 401 -18.90 20.40 22.02
CA VAL A 401 -18.99 21.16 20.76
C VAL A 401 -20.26 22.03 20.66
N ALA A 402 -21.21 21.93 21.60
CA ALA A 402 -22.42 22.76 21.60
C ALA A 402 -22.48 23.82 22.72
N THR A 403 -21.56 23.80 23.69
CA THR A 403 -21.56 24.76 24.82
C THR A 403 -20.18 25.39 25.08
N ALA A 404 -19.42 25.70 24.02
CA ALA A 404 -18.27 26.60 24.11
C ALA A 404 -18.69 28.08 24.24
N SER A 405 -19.68 28.35 25.10
CA SER A 405 -20.04 29.70 25.59
C SER A 405 -20.45 29.65 27.06
N SER A 406 -19.72 28.91 27.88
CA SER A 406 -19.54 29.21 29.32
C SER A 406 -18.44 28.30 29.88
N MET A 407 -17.48 28.93 30.55
CA MET A 407 -16.33 28.29 31.18
C MET A 407 -16.77 27.38 32.32
N GLU A 408 -16.21 26.17 32.39
CA GLU A 408 -15.72 25.56 33.63
C GLU A 408 -14.61 24.55 33.27
N GLU A 409 -13.45 24.71 33.90
CA GLU A 409 -12.23 23.95 33.65
C GLU A 409 -12.38 22.49 34.13
N VAL A 410 -12.49 21.54 33.20
CA VAL A 410 -12.32 20.11 33.48
C VAL A 410 -10.95 19.68 32.94
N ASN A 411 -10.17 19.02 33.80
CA ASN A 411 -8.79 18.57 33.58
C ASN A 411 -8.57 17.92 32.20
N LYS A 412 -7.88 18.62 31.29
CA LYS A 412 -7.37 18.06 30.04
C LYS A 412 -6.17 17.14 30.33
N GLU A 413 -6.40 15.84 30.44
CA GLU A 413 -5.31 14.88 30.30
C GLU A 413 -4.62 15.09 28.95
N LYS A 414 -3.28 15.17 28.94
CA LYS A 414 -2.50 15.25 27.69
C LYS A 414 -2.83 14.03 26.82
N PRO A 415 -3.07 14.18 25.50
CA PRO A 415 -3.31 13.04 24.63
C PRO A 415 -2.08 12.11 24.65
N GLN A 416 -2.30 10.86 25.01
CA GLN A 416 -1.25 9.84 24.96
C GLN A 416 -1.01 9.47 23.49
N LEU A 417 0.15 9.89 22.97
CA LEU A 417 0.57 9.66 21.60
C LEU A 417 1.04 8.22 21.41
N PHE A 418 0.93 7.71 20.19
CA PHE A 418 1.46 6.41 19.78
C PHE A 418 1.81 6.39 18.29
N GLN A 419 2.55 5.38 17.85
CA GLN A 419 2.88 5.24 16.43
C GLN A 419 1.81 4.43 15.69
N LEU A 420 1.33 4.99 14.59
CA LEU A 420 0.48 4.32 13.61
C LEU A 420 1.31 3.93 12.40
N PHE A 421 1.10 2.71 11.92
CA PHE A 421 1.63 2.23 10.66
C PHE A 421 0.50 1.68 9.81
N ILE A 422 0.37 2.15 8.58
CA ILE A 422 -0.69 1.71 7.67
C ILE A 422 -0.08 1.27 6.37
N THR A 423 -0.44 0.11 5.86
CA THR A 423 -0.22 -0.21 4.44
C THR A 423 -1.49 0.07 3.65
N THR A 424 -1.35 0.66 2.46
CA THR A 424 -2.50 0.94 1.61
C THR A 424 -2.17 0.76 0.12
N HIS A 425 -3.17 0.32 -0.62
CA HIS A 425 -3.30 0.33 -2.08
C HIS A 425 -4.29 1.38 -2.56
N SER A 426 -5.01 2.04 -1.65
CA SER A 426 -5.98 3.07 -1.98
C SER A 426 -5.31 4.40 -2.23
N SER A 427 -5.52 4.92 -3.44
CA SER A 427 -5.16 6.31 -3.75
C SER A 427 -5.94 7.28 -2.87
N GLU A 428 -7.22 7.02 -2.59
CA GLU A 428 -8.07 7.89 -1.77
C GLU A 428 -7.57 8.00 -0.33
N MET A 429 -7.10 6.89 0.26
CA MET A 429 -6.50 6.91 1.58
C MET A 429 -5.17 7.69 1.58
N ALA A 430 -4.30 7.41 0.61
CA ALA A 430 -2.99 8.05 0.52
C ALA A 430 -3.08 9.58 0.28
N LYS A 431 -4.15 10.06 -0.38
CA LYS A 431 -4.41 11.50 -0.58
C LYS A 431 -4.55 12.28 0.73
N LEU A 432 -5.09 11.64 1.76
CA LEU A 432 -5.40 12.28 3.04
C LEU A 432 -4.20 12.31 3.99
N ILE A 433 -3.12 11.62 3.62
CA ILE A 433 -1.91 11.52 4.42
C ILE A 433 -0.89 12.52 3.86
N LYS A 434 -0.23 13.27 4.77
CA LYS A 434 0.83 14.21 4.39
C LYS A 434 1.96 13.47 3.69
N LEU A 435 2.58 14.08 2.67
CA LEU A 435 3.65 13.43 1.90
C LEU A 435 4.84 13.00 2.76
N SER A 436 5.22 13.82 3.74
CA SER A 436 6.30 13.49 4.69
C SER A 436 6.01 12.23 5.51
N ARG A 437 4.78 11.73 5.52
CA ARG A 437 4.36 10.52 6.23
C ARG A 437 4.25 9.30 5.32
N VAL A 438 4.48 9.44 4.01
CA VAL A 438 4.31 8.37 3.02
C VAL A 438 5.66 7.80 2.60
N ARG A 439 5.81 6.48 2.69
CA ARG A 439 6.94 5.71 2.16
C ARG A 439 6.44 4.84 1.01
N VAL A 440 7.07 4.94 -0.16
CA VAL A 440 6.63 4.25 -1.37
C VAL A 440 7.50 3.02 -1.61
N ILE A 441 6.92 1.83 -1.64
CA ILE A 441 7.64 0.61 -2.02
C ILE A 441 7.48 0.37 -3.51
N ARG A 442 8.60 0.19 -4.21
CA ARG A 442 8.58 -0.14 -5.64
C ARG A 442 9.51 -1.31 -5.96
N PRO A 443 9.06 -2.26 -6.80
CA PRO A 443 9.93 -3.30 -7.31
C PRO A 443 11.02 -2.67 -8.21
N GLN A 444 12.28 -3.03 -7.98
CA GLN A 444 13.39 -2.74 -8.90
C GLN A 444 13.59 -3.88 -9.89
N SER A 445 13.24 -5.10 -9.48
CA SER A 445 13.24 -6.30 -10.32
C SER A 445 12.16 -7.28 -9.85
N HIS A 446 12.06 -8.47 -10.47
CA HIS A 446 11.14 -9.51 -9.99
C HIS A 446 11.47 -10.01 -8.57
N ILE A 447 12.74 -9.91 -8.16
CA ILE A 447 13.26 -10.45 -6.90
C ILE A 447 13.64 -9.37 -5.88
N GLU A 448 13.60 -8.09 -6.26
CA GLU A 448 14.07 -6.99 -5.42
C GLU A 448 13.10 -5.80 -5.43
N SER A 449 12.89 -5.24 -4.23
CA SER A 449 12.10 -4.04 -3.98
C SER A 449 12.91 -3.05 -3.15
N SER A 450 12.61 -1.76 -3.35
CA SER A 450 13.20 -0.67 -2.56
C SER A 450 12.11 0.22 -1.97
N VAL A 451 12.42 0.82 -0.82
CA VAL A 451 11.57 1.81 -0.16
C VAL A 451 12.08 3.21 -0.49
N PHE A 452 11.19 4.07 -0.95
CA PHE A 452 11.46 5.47 -1.27
C PHE A 452 10.75 6.36 -0.24
N ASP A 453 11.54 7.11 0.52
CA ASP A 453 11.02 7.98 1.57
C ASP A 453 10.66 9.36 1.01
N LEU A 454 9.38 9.74 1.03
CA LEU A 454 8.97 11.04 0.50
C LEU A 454 9.35 12.21 1.41
N GLU A 455 9.61 12.00 2.70
CA GLU A 455 10.15 13.04 3.57
C GLU A 455 11.59 13.40 3.16
N GLN A 456 12.42 12.37 2.93
CA GLN A 456 13.79 12.57 2.43
C GLN A 456 13.80 13.25 1.07
N PHE A 457 12.82 12.94 0.21
CA PHE A 457 12.64 13.65 -1.05
C PHE A 457 12.34 15.14 -0.84
N LEU A 458 11.42 15.47 0.09
CA LEU A 458 11.04 16.87 0.36
C LEU A 458 12.17 17.68 0.99
N ILE A 459 13.00 17.09 1.86
CA ILE A 459 14.17 17.77 2.47
C ILE A 459 15.17 18.24 1.41
N GLY A 460 15.28 17.52 0.29
CA GLY A 460 16.18 17.88 -0.81
C GLY A 460 15.66 18.94 -1.78
N LEU A 461 14.52 19.58 -1.50
CA LEU A 461 13.86 20.53 -2.40
C LEU A 461 13.82 21.95 -1.84
N GLU A 462 13.67 22.93 -2.73
CA GLU A 462 13.45 24.32 -2.35
C GLU A 462 12.06 24.52 -1.73
N PRO A 463 11.86 25.51 -0.83
CA PRO A 463 10.59 25.72 -0.13
C PRO A 463 9.36 25.85 -1.05
N ASP A 464 9.51 26.53 -2.18
CA ASP A 464 8.43 26.70 -3.18
C ASP A 464 8.03 25.36 -3.84
N GLU A 465 9.01 24.48 -4.06
CA GLU A 465 8.78 23.15 -4.63
C GLU A 465 8.12 22.22 -3.60
N VAL A 466 8.54 22.30 -2.33
CA VAL A 466 7.89 21.59 -1.22
C VAL A 466 6.42 21.98 -1.13
N GLN A 467 6.10 23.27 -1.27
CA GLN A 467 4.72 23.73 -1.29
C GLN A 467 3.96 23.22 -2.51
N PHE A 468 4.60 23.20 -3.69
CA PHE A 468 4.02 22.61 -4.91
C PHE A 468 3.68 21.14 -4.70
N TYR A 469 4.61 20.30 -4.24
CA TYR A 469 4.35 18.88 -4.04
C TYR A 469 3.28 18.66 -2.98
N ASN A 470 3.35 19.32 -1.82
CA ASN A 470 2.32 19.15 -0.79
C ASN A 470 0.91 19.53 -1.27
N LYS A 471 0.78 20.55 -2.12
CA LYS A 471 -0.53 20.95 -2.66
C LYS A 471 -0.98 20.08 -3.84
N PHE A 472 -0.15 19.92 -4.86
CA PHE A 472 -0.56 19.32 -6.13
C PHE A 472 -0.44 17.80 -6.17
N PHE A 473 0.48 17.21 -5.40
CA PHE A 473 0.73 15.77 -5.45
C PHE A 473 -0.49 14.98 -4.98
N GLN A 474 -1.14 15.44 -3.89
CA GLN A 474 -2.33 14.79 -3.36
C GLN A 474 -3.48 14.81 -4.37
N PHE A 475 -3.69 15.87 -5.15
CA PHE A 475 -4.81 15.91 -6.09
C PHE A 475 -4.55 15.16 -7.40
N ASN A 476 -3.37 15.33 -8.01
CA ASN A 476 -3.13 14.91 -9.40
C ASN A 476 -2.03 13.87 -9.59
N MET A 477 -1.22 13.56 -8.56
CA MET A 477 -0.02 12.74 -8.73
C MET A 477 -0.03 11.45 -7.91
N ILE A 478 -0.91 11.35 -6.92
CA ILE A 478 -0.91 10.24 -5.96
C ILE A 478 -1.06 8.87 -6.65
N GLU A 479 -1.82 8.76 -7.73
CA GLU A 479 -1.98 7.52 -8.50
C GLU A 479 -0.64 7.00 -9.04
N MET A 480 0.31 7.90 -9.31
CA MET A 480 1.64 7.55 -9.80
C MET A 480 2.40 6.61 -8.85
N ILE A 481 2.19 6.74 -7.53
CA ILE A 481 2.95 5.92 -6.56
C ILE A 481 2.56 4.44 -6.65
N PHE A 482 1.32 4.17 -7.07
CA PHE A 482 0.77 2.83 -7.27
C PHE A 482 1.04 2.29 -8.68
N ALA A 483 1.32 3.16 -9.63
CA ALA A 483 1.50 2.82 -11.05
C ALA A 483 2.78 2.04 -11.35
N ASP A 484 2.66 1.10 -12.28
CA ASP A 484 3.80 0.41 -12.90
C ASP A 484 4.52 1.37 -13.86
N LYS A 485 3.73 2.13 -14.62
CA LYS A 485 4.18 3.07 -15.65
C LYS A 485 3.33 4.32 -15.67
N VAL A 486 3.88 5.43 -16.15
CA VAL A 486 3.16 6.72 -16.21
C VAL A 486 3.16 7.24 -17.64
N ILE A 487 2.04 7.81 -18.05
CA ILE A 487 1.92 8.59 -19.27
C ILE A 487 1.48 10.01 -18.90
N LEU A 488 2.34 10.98 -19.16
CA LEU A 488 2.04 12.40 -19.02
C LEU A 488 1.63 12.96 -20.38
N PHE A 489 0.56 13.73 -20.42
CA PHE A 489 0.05 14.34 -21.64
C PHE A 489 -0.59 15.71 -21.35
N GLU A 490 -0.78 16.52 -22.38
CA GLU A 490 -1.23 17.91 -22.22
C GLU A 490 -2.75 18.05 -22.06
N GLY A 491 -3.55 17.31 -22.84
CA GLY A 491 -5.00 17.51 -22.94
C GLY A 491 -5.87 16.25 -22.99
N ASP A 492 -7.18 16.47 -23.04
CA ASP A 492 -8.19 15.41 -23.09
C ASP A 492 -8.18 14.61 -24.40
N ALA A 493 -7.75 15.23 -25.49
CA ALA A 493 -7.67 14.58 -26.81
C ALA A 493 -6.63 13.45 -26.80
N GLU A 494 -5.44 13.72 -26.24
CA GLU A 494 -4.38 12.75 -26.00
C GLU A 494 -4.88 11.63 -25.09
N ARG A 495 -5.52 11.99 -23.96
CA ARG A 495 -6.06 11.03 -22.99
C ARG A 495 -6.97 10.00 -23.63
N LEU A 496 -7.92 10.46 -24.45
CA LEU A 496 -8.88 9.61 -25.15
C LEU A 496 -8.18 8.70 -26.15
N LEU A 497 -7.28 9.26 -26.98
CA LEU A 497 -6.52 8.51 -27.98
C LEU A 497 -5.71 7.39 -27.34
N ILE A 498 -4.90 7.71 -26.34
CA ILE A 498 -3.97 6.76 -25.72
C ILE A 498 -4.75 5.65 -25.02
N LYS A 499 -5.79 5.99 -24.24
CA LYS A 499 -6.62 4.99 -23.58
C LYS A 499 -7.30 4.06 -24.56
N TYR A 500 -7.80 4.59 -25.69
CA TYR A 500 -8.38 3.77 -26.75
C TYR A 500 -7.34 2.80 -27.33
N LEU A 501 -6.17 3.30 -27.73
CA LEU A 501 -5.12 2.48 -28.32
C LEU A 501 -4.67 1.35 -27.38
N VAL A 502 -4.38 1.67 -26.12
CA VAL A 502 -3.96 0.68 -25.12
C VAL A 502 -5.06 -0.37 -24.89
N ALA A 503 -6.34 0.02 -24.94
CA ALA A 503 -7.45 -0.90 -24.71
C ALA A 503 -7.79 -1.79 -25.93
N THR A 504 -7.68 -1.28 -27.16
CA THR A 504 -8.19 -1.96 -28.36
C THR A 504 -7.11 -2.61 -29.22
N ASP A 505 -5.91 -2.05 -29.28
CA ASP A 505 -4.86 -2.55 -30.16
C ASP A 505 -4.11 -3.73 -29.51
N LYS A 506 -4.05 -4.85 -30.23
CA LYS A 506 -3.38 -6.08 -29.79
C LYS A 506 -1.88 -5.88 -29.58
N ASN A 507 -1.27 -4.90 -30.25
CA ASN A 507 0.15 -4.59 -30.09
C ASN A 507 0.48 -4.17 -28.65
N TYR A 508 -0.45 -3.50 -27.95
CA TYR A 508 -0.26 -2.94 -26.61
C TYR A 508 -0.85 -3.79 -25.48
N ARG A 509 -1.15 -5.07 -25.74
CA ARG A 509 -1.80 -5.96 -24.75
C ARG A 509 -1.01 -6.10 -23.44
N SER A 510 0.32 -6.05 -23.52
CA SER A 510 1.20 -6.07 -22.34
C SER A 510 1.11 -4.79 -21.51
N LEU A 511 0.87 -3.64 -22.15
CA LEU A 511 0.61 -2.37 -21.45
C LEU A 511 -0.77 -2.39 -20.81
N ALA A 512 -1.78 -2.93 -21.50
CA ALA A 512 -3.14 -3.04 -21.00
C ALA A 512 -3.27 -3.89 -19.72
N SER A 513 -2.37 -4.86 -19.52
CA SER A 513 -2.32 -5.68 -18.30
C SER A 513 -1.59 -5.02 -17.12
N GLN A 514 -0.97 -3.85 -17.33
CA GLN A 514 -0.22 -3.11 -16.32
C GLN A 514 -1.04 -1.94 -15.80
N TYR A 515 -0.79 -1.53 -14.55
CA TYR A 515 -1.44 -0.34 -14.01
C TYR A 515 -0.71 0.92 -14.48
N ILE A 516 -1.28 1.60 -15.47
CA ILE A 516 -0.76 2.84 -16.05
C ILE A 516 -1.48 4.04 -15.43
N SER A 517 -0.73 4.96 -14.82
CA SER A 517 -1.27 6.24 -14.39
C SER A 517 -1.23 7.25 -15.55
N TYR A 518 -2.38 7.85 -15.83
CA TYR A 518 -2.60 8.82 -16.91
C TYR A 518 -2.70 10.21 -16.31
N ILE A 519 -1.61 10.98 -16.38
CA ILE A 519 -1.53 12.29 -15.71
C ILE A 519 -1.61 13.41 -16.75
N GLN A 520 -2.67 14.20 -16.66
CA GLN A 520 -2.81 15.42 -17.46
C GLN A 520 -2.03 16.55 -16.79
N VAL A 521 -1.03 17.10 -17.49
CA VAL A 521 -0.16 18.16 -16.95
C VAL A 521 -0.55 19.58 -17.35
N GLY A 522 -1.61 19.74 -18.14
CA GLY A 522 -2.23 21.04 -18.43
C GLY A 522 -1.24 22.07 -19.00
N GLY A 523 -0.74 21.83 -20.22
CA GLY A 523 0.29 22.66 -20.87
C GLY A 523 1.72 22.25 -20.50
N ALA A 524 2.68 23.18 -20.61
CA ALA A 524 4.11 22.91 -20.54
C ALA A 524 4.69 22.64 -19.12
N TYR A 525 3.89 22.18 -18.15
CA TYR A 525 4.29 22.00 -16.75
C TYR A 525 4.82 20.60 -16.39
N ALA A 526 4.95 19.69 -17.35
CA ALA A 526 5.42 18.33 -17.10
C ALA A 526 6.83 18.28 -16.47
N HIS A 527 7.67 19.30 -16.69
CA HIS A 527 8.99 19.43 -16.08
C HIS A 527 8.96 19.36 -14.54
N ASN A 528 7.89 19.81 -13.88
CA ASN A 528 7.73 19.77 -12.42
C ASN A 528 7.61 18.34 -11.87
N TYR A 529 7.30 17.37 -12.72
CA TYR A 529 7.12 15.96 -12.33
C TYR A 529 8.42 15.18 -12.39
N LEU A 530 9.44 15.70 -13.11
CA LEU A 530 10.68 14.97 -13.41
C LEU A 530 11.46 14.61 -12.15
N LYS A 531 11.51 15.48 -11.13
CA LYS A 531 12.27 15.22 -9.89
C LYS A 531 11.72 14.02 -9.14
N ILE A 532 10.41 13.97 -8.91
CA ILE A 532 9.77 12.86 -8.21
C ILE A 532 9.73 11.57 -9.05
N ILE A 533 9.58 11.67 -10.37
CA ILE A 533 9.65 10.51 -11.27
C ILE A 533 11.03 9.84 -11.20
N LYS A 534 12.10 10.65 -11.23
CA LYS A 534 13.48 10.16 -11.07
C LYS A 534 13.70 9.57 -9.68
N TYR A 535 13.19 10.23 -8.64
CA TYR A 535 13.31 9.74 -7.27
C TYR A 535 12.65 8.38 -7.11
N LEU A 536 11.41 8.21 -7.57
CA LEU A 536 10.66 6.94 -7.50
C LEU A 536 11.10 5.91 -8.55
N LYS A 537 12.02 6.27 -9.45
CA LYS A 537 12.49 5.44 -10.58
C LYS A 537 11.34 4.83 -11.39
N ILE A 538 10.32 5.61 -11.71
CA ILE A 538 9.14 5.13 -12.44
C ILE A 538 9.29 5.35 -13.95
N LYS A 539 9.04 4.30 -14.74
CA LYS A 539 9.12 4.38 -16.20
C LYS A 539 7.97 5.24 -16.74
N THR A 540 8.33 6.31 -17.45
CA THR A 540 7.45 7.43 -17.78
C THR A 540 7.59 7.82 -19.24
N LEU A 541 6.46 7.88 -19.94
CA LEU A 541 6.33 8.48 -21.27
C LEU A 541 5.72 9.88 -21.14
N LEU A 542 6.38 10.90 -21.69
CA LEU A 542 5.86 12.26 -21.82
C LEU A 542 5.47 12.50 -23.28
N LEU A 543 4.21 12.88 -23.47
CA LEU A 543 3.66 13.29 -24.75
C LEU A 543 3.33 14.76 -24.69
N SER A 544 3.89 15.52 -25.63
CA SER A 544 3.81 16.98 -25.63
C SER A 544 3.63 17.49 -27.05
N ASP A 545 2.89 18.57 -27.19
CA ASP A 545 2.76 19.29 -28.46
C ASP A 545 4.04 20.10 -28.72
N LEU A 546 4.52 20.07 -29.97
CA LEU A 546 5.75 20.76 -30.35
C LEU A 546 5.60 22.28 -30.29
N ASP A 547 4.41 22.81 -30.58
CA ASP A 547 4.03 24.23 -30.36
C ASP A 547 5.09 25.27 -30.76
N TYR A 548 5.71 25.07 -31.93
CA TYR A 548 6.62 26.03 -32.56
C TYR A 548 5.90 27.29 -33.05
N GLU A 549 6.60 28.39 -33.22
CA GLU A 549 6.00 29.66 -33.67
C GLU A 549 5.27 29.53 -35.03
N TYR A 550 4.07 30.10 -35.17
CA TYR A 550 3.29 30.10 -36.41
C TYR A 550 2.71 31.48 -36.67
N GLU A 551 2.94 32.02 -37.86
CA GLU A 551 2.54 33.38 -38.24
C GLU A 551 1.39 33.34 -39.27
N ASP A 552 0.48 34.31 -39.23
CA ASP A 552 -0.65 34.37 -40.17
C ASP A 552 -0.18 34.49 -41.65
N ASP A 553 0.98 35.09 -41.90
CA ASP A 553 1.55 35.19 -43.25
C ASP A 553 2.08 33.85 -43.80
N ASP A 554 2.25 32.84 -42.95
CA ASP A 554 2.64 31.49 -43.37
C ASP A 554 1.61 30.87 -44.33
N LEU A 555 0.34 31.27 -44.24
CA LEU A 555 -0.74 30.88 -45.15
C LEU A 555 -0.42 31.14 -46.63
N LYS A 556 0.34 32.20 -46.90
CA LYS A 556 0.63 32.66 -48.26
C LYS A 556 1.83 31.95 -48.86
N LYS A 557 2.75 31.45 -48.03
CA LYS A 557 4.01 30.82 -48.44
C LYS A 557 3.79 29.46 -49.12
N GLU A 558 4.82 28.98 -49.82
CA GLU A 558 4.85 27.63 -50.38
C GLU A 558 5.26 26.59 -49.32
N ALA A 559 4.71 25.38 -49.41
CA ALA A 559 4.93 24.32 -48.42
C ALA A 559 6.41 23.96 -48.25
N LEU A 560 7.19 23.91 -49.35
CA LEU A 560 8.62 23.59 -49.30
C LEU A 560 9.45 24.65 -48.56
N SER A 561 9.13 25.94 -48.74
CA SER A 561 9.78 27.04 -48.01
C SER A 561 9.48 26.95 -46.52
N LEU A 562 8.21 26.70 -46.16
CA LEU A 562 7.77 26.57 -44.77
C LEU A 562 8.48 25.43 -44.03
N ILE A 563 8.68 24.28 -44.68
CA ILE A 563 9.41 23.16 -44.06
C ILE A 563 10.85 23.57 -43.70
N GLY A 564 11.53 24.30 -44.59
CA GLY A 564 12.87 24.84 -44.33
C GLY A 564 12.88 25.83 -43.17
N GLU A 565 11.88 26.70 -43.10
CA GLU A 565 11.73 27.69 -42.01
C GLU A 565 11.41 27.03 -40.67
N VAL A 566 10.54 26.01 -40.62
CA VAL A 566 10.14 25.32 -39.38
C VAL A 566 11.35 24.81 -38.60
N HIS A 567 12.39 24.31 -39.30
CA HIS A 567 13.62 23.87 -38.65
C HIS A 567 14.35 24.96 -37.87
N LEU A 568 14.14 26.23 -38.22
CA LEU A 568 14.78 27.39 -37.58
C LEU A 568 13.91 28.05 -36.51
N ARG A 569 12.65 27.62 -36.35
CA ARG A 569 11.71 28.22 -35.38
C ARG A 569 11.99 27.77 -33.96
N GLU A 570 11.57 28.61 -33.03
CA GLU A 570 11.61 28.30 -31.60
C GLU A 570 10.34 27.59 -31.14
N VAL A 571 10.52 26.71 -30.15
CA VAL A 571 9.45 26.03 -29.42
C VAL A 571 9.15 26.80 -28.14
N SER A 572 7.86 26.98 -27.85
CA SER A 572 7.39 27.67 -26.63
C SER A 572 7.26 26.73 -25.42
N ASN A 573 7.30 25.41 -25.63
CA ASN A 573 7.06 24.41 -24.60
C ASN A 573 8.26 24.21 -23.67
N GLN A 574 8.14 24.67 -22.42
CA GLN A 574 9.19 24.57 -21.39
C GLN A 574 9.60 23.13 -21.06
N THR A 575 8.70 22.16 -21.17
CA THR A 575 9.05 20.75 -20.90
C THR A 575 10.01 20.22 -21.97
N ILE A 576 9.74 20.51 -23.25
CA ILE A 576 10.63 20.14 -24.36
C ILE A 576 11.99 20.82 -24.20
N ILE A 577 12.00 22.12 -23.88
CA ILE A 577 13.25 22.87 -23.68
C ILE A 577 14.07 22.28 -22.53
N THR A 578 13.43 21.99 -21.40
CA THR A 578 14.10 21.46 -20.20
C THR A 578 14.71 20.09 -20.43
N ILE A 579 14.00 19.21 -21.17
CA ILE A 579 14.44 17.83 -21.43
C ILE A 579 15.50 17.79 -22.54
N THR A 580 15.30 18.54 -23.61
CA THR A 580 16.23 18.51 -24.76
C THR A 580 17.44 19.42 -24.57
N GLY A 581 17.32 20.48 -23.77
CA GLY A 581 18.31 21.55 -23.65
C GLY A 581 18.30 22.52 -24.84
N HIS A 582 17.34 22.40 -25.76
CA HIS A 582 17.30 23.12 -27.02
C HIS A 582 15.97 23.85 -27.20
N LYS A 583 16.00 25.02 -27.85
CA LYS A 583 14.81 25.79 -28.22
C LYS A 583 14.44 25.67 -29.70
N ILE A 584 15.43 25.40 -30.55
CA ILE A 584 15.27 25.38 -32.00
C ILE A 584 14.81 23.99 -32.46
N VAL A 585 13.78 23.93 -33.32
CA VAL A 585 13.17 22.68 -33.80
C VAL A 585 14.21 21.72 -34.42
N LYS A 586 15.17 22.22 -35.20
CA LYS A 586 16.24 21.39 -35.79
C LYS A 586 17.03 20.62 -34.73
N ASP A 587 17.43 21.27 -33.65
CA ASP A 587 18.23 20.66 -32.59
C ASP A 587 17.39 19.70 -31.75
N ILE A 588 16.13 20.05 -31.51
CA ILE A 588 15.13 19.19 -30.87
C ILE A 588 14.90 17.91 -31.69
N TYR A 589 14.81 18.00 -33.02
CA TYR A 589 14.69 16.84 -33.90
C TYR A 589 15.97 15.99 -33.91
N ASN A 590 17.15 16.62 -33.87
CA ASN A 590 18.42 15.90 -33.77
C ASN A 590 18.48 15.09 -32.46
N PHE A 591 18.04 15.68 -31.33
CA PHE A 591 17.92 14.97 -30.05
C PHE A 591 17.02 13.73 -30.19
N GLN A 592 15.86 13.87 -30.85
CA GLN A 592 14.93 12.76 -31.08
C GLN A 592 15.55 11.65 -31.92
N ILE A 593 16.37 11.99 -32.92
CA ILE A 593 17.05 11.01 -33.78
C ILE A 593 18.18 10.31 -33.01
N SER A 594 19.02 11.07 -32.29
CA SER A 594 20.21 10.53 -31.62
C SER A 594 19.86 9.71 -30.38
N LYS A 595 18.92 10.18 -29.57
CA LYS A 595 18.56 9.57 -28.28
C LYS A 595 17.23 8.80 -28.33
N LYS A 596 16.54 8.79 -29.47
CA LYS A 596 15.20 8.20 -29.62
C LYS A 596 14.15 8.77 -28.66
N GLY A 597 14.38 9.98 -28.12
CA GLY A 597 13.52 10.62 -27.12
C GLY A 597 13.86 10.29 -25.67
N VAL A 598 14.83 9.41 -25.42
CA VAL A 598 15.24 9.01 -24.06
C VAL A 598 16.06 10.12 -23.42
N PHE A 599 15.63 10.56 -22.24
CA PHE A 599 16.25 11.67 -21.52
C PHE A 599 17.38 11.22 -20.59
N ASP A 600 17.22 10.09 -19.91
CA ASP A 600 18.10 9.66 -18.82
C ASP A 600 18.93 8.40 -19.16
N ALA A 601 20.06 8.23 -18.47
CA ALA A 601 20.95 7.07 -18.65
C ALA A 601 20.30 5.74 -18.24
N ASN A 602 19.30 5.78 -17.37
CA ASN A 602 18.59 4.59 -16.88
C ASN A 602 17.37 4.22 -17.74
N ASN A 603 17.12 4.94 -18.84
CA ASN A 603 16.00 4.68 -19.75
C ASN A 603 14.62 4.67 -19.04
N LEU A 604 14.44 5.54 -18.06
CA LEU A 604 13.21 5.69 -17.29
C LEU A 604 12.28 6.74 -17.89
N ILE A 605 12.81 7.75 -18.59
CA ILE A 605 12.01 8.89 -19.07
C ILE A 605 12.19 9.04 -20.59
N CYS A 606 11.07 9.02 -21.31
CA CYS A 606 11.04 9.26 -22.75
C CYS A 606 10.09 10.40 -23.09
N LEU A 607 10.58 11.39 -23.82
CA LEU A 607 9.80 12.47 -24.39
C LEU A 607 9.52 12.15 -25.86
N LYS A 608 8.25 12.20 -26.25
CA LYS A 608 7.82 12.12 -27.65
C LYS A 608 6.92 13.32 -27.98
N PHE A 609 7.16 13.86 -29.17
CA PHE A 609 6.44 14.98 -29.76
C PHE A 609 6.43 14.77 -31.29
N GLN A 610 5.65 15.57 -32.00
CA GLN A 610 5.49 15.47 -33.45
C GLN A 610 6.82 15.75 -34.19
N THR A 611 7.13 14.98 -35.22
CA THR A 611 8.37 15.13 -36.00
C THR A 611 8.11 15.30 -37.50
N PHE A 612 9.19 15.33 -38.30
CA PHE A 612 9.09 15.23 -39.76
C PHE A 612 8.34 13.98 -40.24
N LYS A 613 8.33 12.90 -39.44
CA LYS A 613 7.57 11.67 -39.77
C LYS A 613 6.06 11.85 -39.63
N ASP A 614 5.63 12.86 -38.89
CA ASP A 614 4.24 13.27 -38.62
C ASP A 614 3.85 14.50 -39.47
N GLY A 615 4.60 14.78 -40.54
CA GLY A 615 4.30 15.86 -41.48
C GLY A 615 4.54 17.27 -40.93
N TYR A 616 5.49 17.44 -40.01
CA TYR A 616 5.82 18.72 -39.36
C TYR A 616 4.64 19.33 -38.59
N ALA A 617 3.77 18.45 -38.07
CA ALA A 617 2.66 18.81 -37.22
C ALA A 617 3.11 19.59 -35.98
N ARG A 618 2.28 20.54 -35.56
CA ARG A 618 2.51 21.34 -34.35
C ARG A 618 1.75 20.77 -33.15
N THR A 619 0.54 20.26 -33.40
CA THR A 619 -0.34 19.67 -32.38
C THR A 619 -0.71 18.22 -32.70
N LEU A 620 -1.32 17.51 -31.74
CA LEU A 620 -1.87 16.17 -31.97
C LEU A 620 -2.82 16.11 -33.19
N GLU A 621 -3.77 17.05 -33.27
CA GLU A 621 -4.79 17.04 -34.33
C GLU A 621 -4.16 17.21 -35.72
N ASP A 622 -3.10 18.01 -35.82
CA ASP A 622 -2.35 18.22 -37.06
C ASP A 622 -1.79 16.88 -37.55
N ALA A 623 -1.17 16.11 -36.65
CA ALA A 623 -0.57 14.83 -36.97
C ALA A 623 -1.62 13.78 -37.40
N ILE A 624 -2.76 13.75 -36.70
CA ILE A 624 -3.87 12.84 -37.04
C ILE A 624 -4.41 13.14 -38.44
N LEU A 625 -4.67 14.42 -38.76
CA LEU A 625 -5.22 14.78 -40.08
C LEU A 625 -4.25 14.51 -41.22
N VAL A 626 -2.95 14.74 -41.02
CA VAL A 626 -1.92 14.42 -42.03
C VAL A 626 -1.96 12.93 -42.38
N ASN A 627 -2.01 12.06 -41.37
CA ASN A 627 -2.05 10.61 -41.57
C ASN A 627 -3.39 10.16 -42.17
N LEU A 628 -4.51 10.70 -41.68
CA LEU A 628 -5.85 10.35 -42.17
C LEU A 628 -6.07 10.74 -43.64
N PHE A 629 -5.54 11.88 -44.06
CA PHE A 629 -5.66 12.38 -45.44
C PHE A 629 -4.53 11.93 -46.36
N ASP A 630 -3.60 11.12 -45.87
CA ASP A 630 -2.43 10.63 -46.60
C ASP A 630 -1.66 11.76 -47.30
N LYS A 631 -1.39 12.85 -46.56
CA LYS A 631 -0.63 14.00 -47.05
C LYS A 631 0.79 13.97 -46.49
N ARG A 632 1.74 14.59 -47.20
CA ARG A 632 3.15 14.63 -46.77
C ARG A 632 3.41 15.61 -45.63
N THR A 633 2.63 16.70 -45.54
CA THR A 633 2.85 17.79 -44.56
C THR A 633 1.55 18.51 -44.22
N VAL A 634 1.49 19.14 -43.04
CA VAL A 634 0.38 20.02 -42.65
C VAL A 634 0.17 21.23 -43.58
N PHE A 635 1.22 21.66 -44.27
CA PHE A 635 1.22 22.82 -45.16
C PHE A 635 0.73 22.50 -46.58
N THR A 636 0.33 21.25 -46.87
CA THR A 636 -0.21 20.89 -48.18
C THR A 636 -1.51 21.66 -48.42
N LYS A 637 -1.54 22.47 -49.49
CA LYS A 637 -2.71 23.24 -49.91
C LYS A 637 -3.73 22.32 -50.57
N VAL A 638 -4.98 22.42 -50.13
CA VAL A 638 -6.13 21.62 -50.57
C VAL A 638 -7.25 22.55 -51.00
N THR A 639 -7.96 22.20 -52.08
CA THR A 639 -9.12 22.99 -52.51
C THR A 639 -10.28 22.84 -51.52
N ARG A 640 -11.19 23.81 -51.48
CA ARG A 640 -12.38 23.74 -50.62
C ARG A 640 -13.21 22.48 -50.86
N GLU A 641 -13.37 22.09 -52.12
CA GLU A 641 -14.19 20.93 -52.51
C GLU A 641 -13.55 19.62 -52.06
N GLU A 642 -12.24 19.47 -52.29
CA GLU A 642 -11.46 18.32 -51.83
C GLU A 642 -11.49 18.21 -50.29
N MET A 643 -11.31 19.32 -49.58
CA MET A 643 -11.36 19.32 -48.11
C MET A 643 -12.75 18.95 -47.57
N ASN A 644 -13.82 19.52 -48.14
CA ASN A 644 -15.18 19.19 -47.74
C ASN A 644 -15.52 17.71 -48.02
N SER A 645 -15.04 17.17 -49.15
CA SER A 645 -15.17 15.75 -49.47
C SER A 645 -14.45 14.89 -48.42
N LEU A 646 -13.20 15.21 -48.08
CA LEU A 646 -12.44 14.49 -47.06
C LEU A 646 -13.11 14.52 -45.67
N ILE A 647 -13.68 15.67 -45.27
CA ILE A 647 -14.42 15.82 -44.02
C ILE A 647 -15.68 14.94 -44.02
N GLN A 648 -16.46 14.96 -45.11
CA GLN A 648 -17.67 14.16 -45.24
C GLN A 648 -17.40 12.66 -45.30
N THR A 649 -16.40 12.23 -46.09
CA THR A 649 -16.00 10.82 -46.23
C THR A 649 -15.54 10.23 -44.89
N ASN A 650 -14.84 11.03 -44.09
CA ASN A 650 -14.36 10.60 -42.77
C ASN A 650 -15.31 10.98 -41.62
N LYS A 651 -16.45 11.62 -41.91
CA LYS A 651 -17.48 12.06 -40.95
C LYS A 651 -16.92 12.86 -39.77
N LEU A 652 -15.99 13.78 -40.05
CA LEU A 652 -15.27 14.55 -39.02
C LEU A 652 -16.09 15.74 -38.53
N CYS A 653 -16.04 16.02 -37.23
CA CYS A 653 -16.61 17.24 -36.64
C CYS A 653 -15.71 18.46 -36.88
N LEU A 654 -15.67 18.95 -38.12
CA LEU A 654 -14.88 20.12 -38.55
C LEU A 654 -15.75 21.14 -39.29
N ALA A 655 -15.54 22.44 -39.03
CA ALA A 655 -16.27 23.51 -39.73
C ALA A 655 -15.78 23.69 -41.19
N GLY A 656 -16.74 23.90 -42.11
CA GLY A 656 -16.48 24.11 -43.54
C GLY A 656 -15.72 25.41 -43.89
N SER A 657 -15.25 25.52 -45.14
CA SER A 657 -14.42 26.66 -45.61
C SER A 657 -15.17 27.94 -45.93
N LYS A 658 -14.56 29.10 -45.65
CA LYS A 658 -14.93 30.40 -46.27
C LYS A 658 -14.03 30.81 -47.46
N GLY A 659 -12.81 30.27 -47.59
CA GLY A 659 -11.86 30.55 -48.70
C GLY A 659 -11.80 29.45 -49.79
N SER A 660 -11.21 29.76 -50.95
CA SER A 660 -11.10 28.84 -52.10
C SER A 660 -10.03 27.74 -51.94
N ILE A 661 -8.93 28.06 -51.26
CA ILE A 661 -7.82 27.15 -50.94
C ILE A 661 -7.56 27.21 -49.43
N THR A 662 -7.23 26.08 -48.80
CA THR A 662 -6.97 25.95 -47.36
C THR A 662 -5.84 24.94 -47.14
N SER A 663 -5.03 25.09 -46.09
CA SER A 663 -4.15 24.03 -45.60
C SER A 663 -4.83 23.21 -44.50
N ILE A 664 -4.26 22.07 -44.14
CA ILE A 664 -4.70 21.27 -42.98
C ILE A 664 -4.56 22.10 -41.70
N ARG A 665 -3.46 22.86 -41.57
CA ARG A 665 -3.17 23.69 -40.40
C ARG A 665 -4.23 24.76 -40.14
N ASP A 666 -4.68 25.45 -41.20
CA ASP A 666 -5.63 26.57 -41.11
C ASP A 666 -7.00 26.15 -40.58
N ARG A 667 -7.32 24.86 -40.75
CA ARG A 667 -8.57 24.26 -40.31
C ARG A 667 -8.56 24.00 -38.81
N ILE A 668 -7.43 23.49 -38.33
CA ILE A 668 -7.24 23.17 -36.92
C ILE A 668 -7.16 24.44 -36.07
N ALA A 669 -6.59 25.52 -36.60
CA ALA A 669 -6.63 26.84 -35.94
C ALA A 669 -8.06 27.36 -35.67
N LYS A 670 -9.08 26.81 -36.35
CA LYS A 670 -10.51 27.18 -36.20
C LYS A 670 -11.33 26.12 -35.48
N LEU A 671 -10.69 25.10 -34.93
CA LEU A 671 -11.32 23.98 -34.27
C LEU A 671 -11.70 24.42 -32.84
N SER A 672 -12.99 24.67 -32.61
CA SER A 672 -13.48 25.22 -31.33
C SER A 672 -13.51 24.20 -30.20
N LYS A 673 -13.56 22.89 -30.51
CA LYS A 673 -13.58 21.79 -29.52
C LYS A 673 -12.78 20.58 -30.02
N LYS A 674 -11.53 20.46 -29.54
CA LYS A 674 -10.61 19.34 -29.84
C LYS A 674 -11.17 17.97 -29.44
N THR A 675 -11.93 17.90 -28.34
CA THR A 675 -12.56 16.67 -27.84
C THR A 675 -13.62 16.12 -28.80
N ASP A 676 -14.46 16.98 -29.36
CA ASP A 676 -15.55 16.58 -30.26
C ASP A 676 -15.00 15.98 -31.56
N PHE A 677 -13.86 16.53 -32.03
CA PHE A 677 -13.11 15.96 -33.13
C PHE A 677 -12.61 14.54 -32.81
N MET A 678 -12.07 14.31 -31.62
CA MET A 678 -11.62 12.97 -31.20
C MET A 678 -12.76 11.96 -31.09
N TYR A 679 -13.91 12.34 -30.52
CA TYR A 679 -15.09 11.46 -30.49
C TYR A 679 -15.55 11.06 -31.91
N SER A 680 -15.57 12.02 -32.84
CA SER A 680 -15.93 11.73 -34.23
C SER A 680 -15.00 10.73 -34.90
N LEU A 681 -13.70 10.72 -34.55
CA LEU A 681 -12.75 9.75 -35.08
C LEU A 681 -12.94 8.34 -34.49
N LEU A 682 -13.24 8.27 -33.20
CA LEU A 682 -13.45 7.02 -32.47
C LEU A 682 -14.73 6.30 -32.92
N GLU A 683 -15.85 7.02 -33.07
CA GLU A 683 -17.13 6.45 -33.50
C GLU A 683 -17.11 5.86 -34.91
N ASN A 684 -16.23 6.39 -35.77
CA ASN A 684 -16.17 6.00 -37.18
C ASN A 684 -15.07 4.97 -37.51
N GLU A 685 -14.41 4.39 -36.49
CA GLU A 685 -13.32 3.38 -36.61
C GLU A 685 -12.15 3.81 -37.54
N ARG A 686 -12.01 5.11 -37.81
CA ARG A 686 -10.98 5.65 -38.71
C ARG A 686 -9.61 5.81 -38.06
N LEU A 687 -9.56 5.71 -36.74
CA LEU A 687 -8.36 5.98 -35.96
C LEU A 687 -7.21 5.03 -36.27
N SER A 688 -7.49 3.77 -36.62
CA SER A 688 -6.48 2.75 -36.94
C SER A 688 -5.53 3.15 -38.08
N LYS A 689 -5.96 4.02 -38.99
CA LYS A 689 -5.14 4.54 -40.10
C LYS A 689 -4.53 5.91 -39.83
N ALA A 690 -4.86 6.54 -38.70
CA ALA A 690 -4.54 7.94 -38.42
C ALA A 690 -3.65 8.11 -37.18
N ILE A 691 -3.13 7.03 -36.60
CA ILE A 691 -2.28 7.06 -35.40
C ILE A 691 -0.99 7.83 -35.72
N PRO A 692 -0.66 8.89 -34.98
CA PRO A 692 0.64 9.57 -35.12
C PRO A 692 1.81 8.68 -34.75
N LYS A 693 2.92 8.78 -35.49
CA LYS A 693 4.10 7.91 -35.29
C LYS A 693 4.78 8.18 -33.96
N TYR A 694 4.80 9.43 -33.49
CA TYR A 694 5.41 9.74 -32.19
C TYR A 694 4.71 9.04 -31.01
N ILE A 695 3.37 8.85 -31.10
CA ILE A 695 2.59 8.11 -30.10
C ILE A 695 2.90 6.62 -30.18
N GLU A 696 2.90 6.05 -31.39
CA GLU A 696 3.25 4.65 -31.61
C GLU A 696 4.67 4.34 -31.09
N GLU A 697 5.67 5.14 -31.47
CA GLU A 697 7.04 4.99 -30.98
C GLU A 697 7.13 5.14 -29.45
N GLY A 698 6.34 6.04 -28.86
CA GLY A 698 6.28 6.25 -27.43
C GLY A 698 5.70 5.07 -26.68
N LEU A 699 4.57 4.52 -27.15
CA LEU A 699 3.92 3.36 -26.54
C LEU A 699 4.78 2.09 -26.69
N ILE A 700 5.41 1.89 -27.86
CA ILE A 700 6.35 0.77 -28.06
C ILE A 700 7.53 0.87 -27.08
N TRP A 701 8.11 2.08 -26.91
CA TRP A 701 9.18 2.29 -25.94
C TRP A 701 8.72 2.04 -24.51
N LEU A 702 7.50 2.46 -24.17
CA LEU A 702 6.94 2.29 -22.85
C LEU A 702 6.68 0.81 -22.56
N GLN A 703 6.30 0.03 -23.57
CA GLN A 703 6.03 -1.41 -23.47
C GLN A 703 7.28 -2.26 -23.22
N ALA A 704 8.40 -1.91 -23.87
CA ALA A 704 9.71 -2.51 -23.63
C ALA A 704 10.10 -2.42 -22.15
#